data_AF-A0A373LSL8-F1
#
_entry.id   AF-A0A373LSL8-F1
#
_cell.length_a   1.000
_cell.length_b   1.000
_cell.length_c   1.000
_cell.angle_alpha   90.00
_cell.angle_beta   90.00
_cell.angle_gamma   90.00
#
_symmetry.space_group_name_H-M   'P 1'
#
loop_
_entity.id
_entity.type
_entity.pdbx_description
1 polymer ?
#
loop_
_entity_poly.entity_id
_entity_poly.type
_entity_poly.pdbx_seq_one_letter_code
_entity_poly.pdbx_strand_id
1 'polypeptide(L)'
;MDKKKYKNLINNIVVIITVIAVIVTTFNVINNRGDVPDNPMKDKLEDTSKVYENSNLNLDDIDNSQNQEDTNNKSNKSDINSDYNTANKSDKLDNDSSNKTDNRSNDVENNRNDNNNKGNQNTKNIGNKNTNLNNTSKKSRGSNPSNTGPGKDGGKYVSHVKNKKVKKEYFSTTIKDGETISTYEYSFKIKHLIDSLTVEQQLVYVNEMVVTNFDGRVVLKEGANEIRISITYRTEDGQEINAQKKYTVNVDTENLFISTDLKNQTVSSPIFKFFALAKMGNNNGEMFLSLNGKNITGENGKYSVVLKEGENEIIAKGKYGKYEITKTFKIVLKYQEGFGIETDLENQTVNADKISFFALVRNGSSKVKLSVIVNGDIIEGSQNAYSTKLEIGNNTIRLKAVDTGGVSINKTYTVKYVPLATKDTEPILEYINIKDGMDINGETFTLYIGAKDYKDNRIYYDGIEVKLNGKKIQYRWSAKYVGYLLNLQNGINNLEIKLTDNQGRYKVFTYKVKCTYIDQGTVIGTARVSIDAKVIHLGVLLKPKKVDIYYGDSAADVFERAMDGSGFTFTNTGTTGTGFYLESIGRPGILKGWKIDDKLKKEIQEDGLQFNIDPATGNYVYDMDSLSEFDFCQGSGWTYCVNGEFKEYGMSEYKPKDGDNILIRYTLAYGKDIGGYNQSGTSYGIKDKYDITY
;
A
#
# COMPACT_ATOMS: atom_id res chain seq x y z
N MET A 1 50.60 -3.99 30.25
CA MET A 1 49.37 -3.99 29.44
C MET A 1 48.56 -2.75 29.78
N ASP A 2 47.90 -2.16 28.77
CA ASP A 2 47.54 -0.74 28.79
C ASP A 2 46.09 -0.47 29.27
N LYS A 3 45.93 0.32 30.35
CA LYS A 3 44.63 0.72 30.91
C LYS A 3 43.75 1.47 29.89
N LYS A 4 44.35 2.11 28.88
CA LYS A 4 43.60 2.82 27.82
C LYS A 4 42.75 1.88 26.96
N LYS A 5 43.22 0.64 26.69
CA LYS A 5 42.46 -0.36 25.93
C LYS A 5 41.23 -0.87 26.69
N TYR A 6 41.33 -1.04 28.02
CA TYR A 6 40.21 -1.55 28.83
C TYR A 6 39.05 -0.56 28.92
N LYS A 7 39.34 0.76 28.98
CA LYS A 7 38.30 1.80 29.02
C LYS A 7 37.53 1.91 27.70
N ASN A 8 38.21 1.75 26.56
CA ASN A 8 37.56 1.69 25.25
C ASN A 8 36.74 0.40 25.07
N LEU A 9 37.18 -0.74 25.60
CA LEU A 9 36.42 -1.99 25.55
C LEU A 9 35.11 -1.88 26.34
N ILE A 10 35.14 -1.29 27.54
CA ILE A 10 33.95 -1.06 28.37
C ILE A 10 32.99 -0.08 27.70
N ASN A 11 33.48 1.05 27.16
CA ASN A 11 32.62 1.98 26.41
C ASN A 11 31.96 1.32 25.20
N ASN A 12 32.69 0.49 24.43
CA ASN A 12 32.11 -0.22 23.29
C ASN A 12 31.06 -1.27 23.71
N ILE A 13 31.27 -1.98 24.82
CA ILE A 13 30.27 -2.93 25.36
C ILE A 13 29.02 -2.19 25.85
N VAL A 14 29.16 -1.03 26.52
CA VAL A 14 28.02 -0.19 26.95
C VAL A 14 27.25 0.37 25.75
N VAL A 15 27.94 0.80 24.68
CA VAL A 15 27.27 1.24 23.44
C VAL A 15 26.52 0.08 22.77
N ILE A 16 27.12 -1.11 22.69
CA ILE A 16 26.49 -2.30 22.08
C ILE A 16 25.25 -2.75 22.89
N ILE A 17 25.33 -2.76 24.24
CA ILE A 17 24.18 -3.11 25.09
C ILE A 17 23.06 -2.06 24.97
N THR A 18 23.39 -0.76 24.87
CA THR A 18 22.40 0.30 24.64
C THR A 18 21.71 0.15 23.28
N VAL A 19 22.46 -0.19 22.22
CA VAL A 19 21.90 -0.45 20.87
C VAL A 19 21.01 -1.70 20.87
N ILE A 20 21.40 -2.78 21.56
CA ILE A 20 20.57 -3.99 21.67
C ILE A 20 19.29 -3.73 22.48
N ALA A 21 19.35 -2.91 23.54
CA ALA A 21 18.14 -2.50 24.28
C ALA A 21 17.15 -1.74 23.39
N VAL A 22 17.62 -0.84 22.51
CA VAL A 22 16.81 -0.12 21.52
C VAL A 22 16.21 -1.05 20.45
N ILE A 23 16.91 -2.12 20.07
CA ILE A 23 16.41 -3.13 19.13
C ILE A 23 15.34 -4.04 19.77
N VAL A 24 15.45 -4.35 21.08
CA VAL A 24 14.44 -5.16 21.78
C VAL A 24 13.17 -4.36 22.11
N THR A 25 13.28 -3.06 22.43
CA THR A 25 12.09 -2.21 22.63
C THR A 25 11.33 -1.95 21.34
N THR A 26 12.02 -1.76 20.20
CA THR A 26 11.35 -1.59 18.90
C THR A 26 10.58 -2.85 18.46
N PHE A 27 11.06 -4.06 18.78
CA PHE A 27 10.36 -5.29 18.41
C PHE A 27 9.01 -5.49 19.15
N ASN A 28 8.92 -5.07 20.42
CA ASN A 28 7.67 -5.15 21.19
C ASN A 28 6.62 -4.09 20.80
N VAL A 29 7.01 -3.00 20.15
CA VAL A 29 6.09 -1.92 19.71
C VAL A 29 5.45 -2.24 18.35
N ILE A 30 6.10 -3.00 17.48
CA ILE A 30 5.57 -3.36 16.14
C ILE A 30 4.25 -4.16 16.20
N ASN A 31 4.04 -4.93 17.28
CA ASN A 31 2.82 -5.74 17.46
C ASN A 31 1.64 -4.99 18.09
N ASN A 32 1.81 -3.75 18.55
CA ASN A 32 0.71 -2.90 19.02
C ASN A 32 0.52 -1.70 18.08
N ARG A 33 -0.09 -1.95 16.91
CA ARG A 33 -0.70 -0.89 16.08
C ARG A 33 -2.00 -0.40 16.72
N GLY A 34 -1.88 0.20 17.91
CA GLY A 34 -2.90 1.13 18.41
C GLY A 34 -2.75 2.48 17.73
N ASP A 35 -3.84 3.19 17.53
CA ASP A 35 -3.82 4.52 16.92
C ASP A 35 -2.88 5.47 17.68
N VAL A 36 -2.11 6.27 16.93
CA VAL A 36 -1.28 7.35 17.47
C VAL A 36 -2.18 8.30 18.25
N PRO A 37 -1.98 8.49 19.58
CA PRO A 37 -2.81 9.38 20.36
C PRO A 37 -2.78 10.80 19.78
N ASP A 38 -3.95 11.33 19.42
CA ASP A 38 -4.06 12.74 19.08
C ASP A 38 -3.90 13.60 20.34
N ASN A 39 -3.15 14.70 20.24
CA ASN A 39 -3.10 15.77 21.23
C ASN A 39 -4.04 16.89 20.74
N PRO A 40 -5.34 16.93 21.14
CA PRO A 40 -6.35 17.68 20.41
C PRO A 40 -6.80 18.91 21.22
N MET A 41 -5.94 19.93 21.30
CA MET A 41 -6.27 21.19 21.97
C MET A 41 -6.07 22.41 21.07
N LYS A 42 -7.05 22.65 20.20
CA LYS A 42 -7.34 24.02 19.77
C LYS A 42 -7.80 24.83 20.99
N ASP A 43 -7.01 25.82 21.39
CA ASP A 43 -7.48 27.16 21.69
C ASP A 43 -6.37 28.16 21.36
N LYS A 44 -6.75 29.36 20.90
CA LYS A 44 -5.79 30.41 20.52
C LYS A 44 -5.23 31.10 21.76
N LEU A 45 -3.91 31.11 21.90
CA LEU A 45 -3.12 32.16 22.58
C LEU A 45 -1.69 32.15 21.99
N GLU A 46 -0.92 33.19 22.26
CA GLU A 46 0.09 33.70 21.31
C GLU A 46 1.26 32.76 20.98
N ASP A 47 1.35 32.40 19.70
CA ASP A 47 2.49 31.70 19.11
C ASP A 47 3.65 32.67 18.86
N THR A 48 4.68 32.59 19.70
CA THR A 48 5.85 33.49 19.63
C THR A 48 6.81 33.13 18.49
N SER A 49 6.64 31.96 17.87
CA SER A 49 7.51 31.52 16.79
C SER A 49 7.16 32.22 15.47
N LYS A 50 8.18 32.85 14.86
CA LYS A 50 8.03 33.70 13.67
C LYS A 50 8.39 32.90 12.42
N VAL A 51 7.42 32.73 11.52
CA VAL A 51 7.70 32.27 10.15
C VAL A 51 8.37 33.41 9.39
N TYR A 52 9.58 33.16 8.89
CA TYR A 52 10.32 34.10 8.05
C TYR A 52 10.25 33.64 6.60
N GLU A 53 9.64 34.47 5.76
CA GLU A 53 9.71 34.35 4.30
C GLU A 53 11.04 34.96 3.82
N ASN A 54 11.92 34.11 3.27
CA ASN A 54 13.12 34.51 2.55
C ASN A 54 12.94 34.15 1.07
N SER A 55 12.64 35.15 0.24
CA SER A 55 12.74 35.07 -1.22
C SER A 55 14.11 35.57 -1.65
N ASN A 56 14.95 34.65 -2.15
CA ASN A 56 16.24 34.83 -2.81
C ASN A 56 17.16 35.95 -2.27
N LEU A 57 18.04 35.60 -1.33
CA LEU A 57 19.33 36.27 -1.13
C LEU A 57 20.45 35.22 -1.16
N ASN A 58 21.60 35.60 -1.72
CA ASN A 58 22.80 34.76 -1.75
C ASN A 58 23.27 34.40 -0.34
N LEU A 59 24.05 33.33 -0.24
CA LEU A 59 24.53 32.75 1.02
C LEU A 59 25.82 33.41 1.56
N ASP A 60 26.17 34.58 1.02
CA ASP A 60 27.25 35.45 1.48
C ASP A 60 26.63 36.76 2.01
N ASP A 61 27.25 37.36 3.04
CA ASP A 61 26.81 38.57 3.78
C ASP A 61 25.72 38.43 4.86
N ILE A 62 25.89 37.51 5.82
CA ILE A 62 25.45 37.72 7.21
C ILE A 62 26.52 37.26 8.22
N ASP A 63 27.51 38.11 8.51
CA ASP A 63 27.86 38.45 9.90
C ASP A 63 28.73 39.72 10.01
N ASN A 64 28.14 40.83 10.48
CA ASN A 64 28.79 41.76 11.42
C ASN A 64 27.83 42.88 11.85
N SER A 65 27.29 42.80 13.06
CA SER A 65 26.75 43.96 13.80
C SER A 65 26.54 43.64 15.28
N GLN A 66 27.64 43.42 16.01
CA GLN A 66 27.69 43.75 17.43
C GLN A 66 28.94 44.57 17.73
N ASN A 67 28.76 45.58 18.60
CA ASN A 67 29.80 46.54 18.93
C ASN A 67 30.92 45.92 19.76
N GLN A 68 32.08 46.55 19.66
CA GLN A 68 33.28 46.27 20.43
C GLN A 68 33.04 46.35 21.94
N GLU A 69 33.75 45.51 22.69
CA GLU A 69 34.56 45.99 23.82
C GLU A 69 35.86 45.17 23.93
N ASP A 70 36.90 45.77 24.51
CA ASP A 70 38.30 45.40 24.30
C ASP A 70 38.76 44.09 24.99
N THR A 71 39.74 43.38 24.40
CA THR A 71 41.14 43.43 24.91
C THR A 71 42.16 42.62 24.10
N ASN A 72 43.36 43.21 24.03
CA ASN A 72 44.64 42.69 23.52
C ASN A 72 44.91 41.17 23.67
N ASN A 73 45.44 40.51 22.62
CA ASN A 73 46.90 40.42 22.43
C ASN A 73 47.37 39.82 21.08
N LYS A 74 48.66 40.03 20.77
CA LYS A 74 49.35 39.60 19.54
C LYS A 74 49.63 38.07 19.51
N SER A 75 49.64 37.45 18.32
CA SER A 75 50.87 37.12 17.57
C SER A 75 50.81 35.86 16.67
N ASN A 76 51.66 35.86 15.63
CA ASN A 76 52.24 34.71 14.91
C ASN A 76 51.39 33.88 13.93
N LYS A 77 51.25 34.46 12.73
CA LYS A 77 51.73 33.91 11.44
C LYS A 77 52.56 32.60 11.49
N SER A 78 52.18 31.63 10.64
CA SER A 78 53.14 30.82 9.86
C SER A 78 52.47 30.20 8.63
N ASP A 79 53.02 30.47 7.45
CA ASP A 79 52.65 29.88 6.16
C ASP A 79 53.12 28.41 6.03
N ILE A 80 52.57 27.65 5.07
CA ILE A 80 53.31 26.71 4.19
C ILE A 80 52.40 26.20 3.05
N ASN A 81 52.93 26.23 1.82
CA ASN A 81 52.32 25.70 0.59
C ASN A 81 52.48 24.17 0.46
N SER A 82 51.61 23.56 -0.35
CA SER A 82 52.07 22.69 -1.44
C SER A 82 50.99 22.48 -2.51
N ASP A 83 51.29 22.85 -3.76
CA ASP A 83 50.50 22.52 -4.95
C ASP A 83 50.46 21.01 -5.24
N TYR A 84 49.50 20.55 -6.05
CA TYR A 84 49.84 19.97 -7.38
C TYR A 84 48.62 19.90 -8.30
N ASN A 85 48.80 20.36 -9.54
CA ASN A 85 47.84 20.25 -10.65
C ASN A 85 47.70 18.81 -11.16
N THR A 86 46.62 18.51 -11.90
CA THR A 86 46.67 18.16 -13.35
C THR A 86 45.26 18.19 -13.96
N ALA A 87 45.14 18.73 -15.17
CA ALA A 87 43.90 18.77 -15.95
C ALA A 87 43.93 17.76 -17.10
N ASN A 88 42.77 17.43 -17.69
CA ASN A 88 42.67 17.16 -19.14
C ASN A 88 41.24 17.29 -19.69
N LYS A 89 41.15 17.56 -21.00
CA LYS A 89 39.95 18.08 -21.69
C LYS A 89 40.01 17.73 -23.18
N SER A 90 39.02 16.98 -23.71
CA SER A 90 38.76 16.68 -25.14
C SER A 90 37.68 15.58 -25.21
N ASP A 91 36.79 15.47 -26.20
CA ASP A 91 36.39 16.36 -27.29
C ASP A 91 34.99 15.98 -27.81
N LYS A 92 34.37 16.84 -28.62
CA LYS A 92 33.14 16.54 -29.38
C LYS A 92 33.47 15.79 -30.68
N LEU A 93 32.53 14.99 -31.18
CA LEU A 93 32.31 14.79 -32.61
C LEU A 93 30.81 14.64 -32.92
N ASP A 94 30.31 15.46 -33.83
CA ASP A 94 29.01 15.29 -34.47
C ASP A 94 29.14 14.27 -35.62
N ASN A 95 28.04 13.60 -36.00
CA ASN A 95 27.85 13.25 -37.40
C ASN A 95 26.37 13.11 -37.76
N ASP A 96 26.01 13.69 -38.89
CA ASP A 96 24.64 13.81 -39.41
C ASP A 96 24.53 12.96 -40.69
N SER A 97 23.40 12.26 -40.89
CA SER A 97 23.15 11.54 -42.14
C SER A 97 21.66 11.31 -42.35
N SER A 98 21.14 11.95 -43.38
CA SER A 98 19.76 11.80 -43.85
C SER A 98 19.71 10.86 -45.05
N ASN A 99 18.61 10.10 -45.19
CA ASN A 99 17.97 9.98 -46.50
C ASN A 99 16.51 9.54 -46.43
N LYS A 100 15.71 10.11 -47.34
CA LYS A 100 14.32 9.71 -47.63
C LYS A 100 14.28 8.67 -48.76
N THR A 101 13.20 7.89 -48.79
CA THR A 101 12.50 7.54 -50.05
C THR A 101 11.02 7.27 -49.77
N ASP A 102 10.17 7.56 -50.75
CA ASP A 102 8.71 7.73 -50.58
C ASP A 102 7.85 6.54 -51.08
N ASN A 103 6.57 6.55 -50.67
CA ASN A 103 5.38 5.99 -51.35
C ASN A 103 5.27 4.44 -51.46
N ARG A 104 4.09 3.84 -51.28
CA ARG A 104 2.80 4.22 -51.92
C ARG A 104 1.57 3.61 -51.23
N SER A 105 0.41 4.22 -51.49
CA SER A 105 -0.92 3.89 -50.94
C SER A 105 -1.52 2.56 -51.42
N ASN A 106 -2.55 2.10 -50.71
CA ASN A 106 -3.80 1.62 -51.34
C ASN A 106 -4.97 1.74 -50.34
N ASP A 107 -5.96 2.58 -50.69
CA ASP A 107 -7.27 2.60 -50.05
C ASP A 107 -8.15 1.48 -50.62
N VAL A 108 -9.05 0.92 -49.79
CA VAL A 108 -10.31 0.33 -50.28
C VAL A 108 -11.43 0.77 -49.34
N GLU A 109 -12.41 1.47 -49.91
CA GLU A 109 -13.65 1.85 -49.24
C GLU A 109 -14.50 0.62 -48.90
N ASN A 110 -15.36 0.71 -47.88
CA ASN A 110 -16.75 0.34 -48.11
C ASN A 110 -17.76 1.08 -47.23
N ASN A 111 -19.01 1.07 -47.70
CA ASN A 111 -19.93 2.18 -47.52
C ASN A 111 -20.86 2.15 -46.28
N ARG A 112 -21.42 3.32 -46.03
CA ARG A 112 -22.51 3.63 -45.09
C ARG A 112 -23.77 2.79 -45.35
N ASN A 113 -24.62 2.63 -44.32
CA ASN A 113 -25.99 3.19 -44.36
C ASN A 113 -26.69 3.23 -42.98
N ASP A 114 -26.89 4.44 -42.48
CA ASP A 114 -28.19 5.08 -42.26
C ASP A 114 -29.31 4.47 -41.37
N ASN A 115 -29.62 5.27 -40.34
CA ASN A 115 -30.95 5.85 -40.02
C ASN A 115 -32.06 5.00 -39.36
N ASN A 116 -32.42 5.40 -38.12
CA ASN A 116 -33.68 6.10 -37.75
C ASN A 116 -34.13 5.71 -36.30
N ASN A 117 -34.94 6.47 -35.54
CA ASN A 117 -35.26 7.91 -35.42
C ASN A 117 -36.28 8.08 -34.27
N LYS A 118 -36.50 9.32 -33.80
CA LYS A 118 -37.59 9.80 -32.91
C LYS A 118 -37.53 9.33 -31.43
N GLY A 119 -37.82 10.19 -30.45
CA GLY A 119 -38.01 11.64 -30.51
C GLY A 119 -38.84 12.22 -29.35
N ASN A 120 -38.66 13.54 -29.11
CA ASN A 120 -39.49 14.43 -28.29
C ASN A 120 -39.65 14.14 -26.78
N GLN A 121 -39.97 15.12 -25.93
CA GLN A 121 -39.61 16.55 -25.81
C GLN A 121 -40.32 17.05 -24.54
N ASN A 122 -39.66 17.85 -23.68
CA ASN A 122 -40.25 19.13 -23.31
C ASN A 122 -39.26 20.12 -22.69
N THR A 123 -39.60 21.40 -22.86
CA THR A 123 -38.80 22.61 -22.55
C THR A 123 -39.28 23.24 -21.22
N LYS A 124 -38.69 24.28 -20.61
CA LYS A 124 -38.37 25.63 -21.14
C LYS A 124 -37.63 26.45 -20.07
N ASN A 125 -36.61 27.23 -20.43
CA ASN A 125 -36.49 28.71 -20.35
C ASN A 125 -35.04 29.05 -19.91
N ILE A 126 -34.44 30.24 -20.00
CA ILE A 126 -34.52 31.48 -20.84
C ILE A 126 -33.14 32.14 -20.61
N GLY A 127 -32.49 32.91 -21.51
CA GLY A 127 -32.78 33.36 -22.88
C GLY A 127 -31.74 34.43 -23.23
N ASN A 128 -30.98 34.24 -24.31
CA ASN A 128 -29.72 34.96 -24.60
C ASN A 128 -29.92 36.15 -25.57
N LYS A 129 -28.99 37.12 -25.59
CA LYS A 129 -28.68 37.98 -26.76
C LYS A 129 -27.27 38.60 -26.57
N ASN A 130 -26.25 38.27 -27.37
CA ASN A 130 -26.03 38.53 -28.82
C ASN A 130 -25.98 40.03 -29.19
N THR A 131 -25.07 40.55 -30.04
CA THR A 131 -23.84 40.01 -30.71
C THR A 131 -23.11 41.13 -31.46
N ASN A 132 -21.78 41.01 -31.60
CA ASN A 132 -20.95 41.27 -32.80
C ASN A 132 -20.85 42.61 -33.57
N LEU A 133 -19.59 42.85 -33.96
CA LEU A 133 -19.05 43.25 -35.30
C LEU A 133 -18.83 44.74 -35.69
N ASN A 134 -17.60 44.94 -36.19
CA ASN A 134 -17.14 45.80 -37.30
C ASN A 134 -16.55 47.22 -37.09
N ASN A 135 -15.21 47.24 -37.26
CA ASN A 135 -14.42 48.06 -38.19
C ASN A 135 -14.28 49.60 -38.08
N THR A 136 -13.06 49.99 -37.69
CA THR A 136 -12.17 50.97 -38.35
C THR A 136 -12.65 52.39 -38.67
N SER A 137 -11.91 53.38 -38.14
CA SER A 137 -11.32 54.44 -38.99
C SER A 137 -10.00 54.96 -38.41
N LYS A 138 -9.03 55.25 -39.30
CA LYS A 138 -7.74 55.88 -38.97
C LYS A 138 -7.84 57.39 -39.15
N LYS A 139 -7.07 58.16 -38.37
CA LYS A 139 -6.40 59.39 -38.86
C LYS A 139 -4.98 59.47 -38.29
N SER A 140 -4.11 60.21 -38.98
CA SER A 140 -2.68 59.88 -39.04
C SER A 140 -1.82 61.07 -39.48
N ARG A 141 -0.58 61.13 -38.94
CA ARG A 141 0.63 61.83 -39.47
C ARG A 141 0.52 63.37 -39.71
N GLY A 142 1.52 64.22 -39.46
CA GLY A 142 2.88 64.04 -38.92
C GLY A 142 3.98 64.58 -39.85
N SER A 143 4.96 65.35 -39.33
CA SER A 143 6.18 65.77 -40.06
C SER A 143 7.28 66.40 -39.18
N ASN A 144 8.39 65.66 -38.94
CA ASN A 144 9.85 65.99 -39.03
C ASN A 144 10.45 67.39 -38.66
N PRO A 145 11.80 67.52 -38.49
CA PRO A 145 12.84 66.59 -37.97
C PRO A 145 13.97 67.24 -37.09
N SER A 146 14.92 66.40 -36.60
CA SER A 146 16.34 66.68 -36.17
C SER A 146 16.61 67.66 -34.99
N ASN A 147 17.68 67.60 -34.17
CA ASN A 147 19.04 67.04 -34.31
C ASN A 147 19.79 66.97 -32.94
N THR A 148 20.92 66.23 -32.86
CA THR A 148 22.07 66.35 -31.91
C THR A 148 21.91 66.29 -30.36
N GLY A 149 22.86 65.62 -29.69
CA GLY A 149 23.13 65.73 -28.23
C GLY A 149 23.89 67.02 -27.85
N PRO A 150 24.41 67.20 -26.61
CA PRO A 150 25.11 66.20 -25.80
C PRO A 150 24.81 66.24 -24.29
N GLY A 151 25.65 65.61 -23.45
CA GLY A 151 25.96 66.11 -22.10
C GLY A 151 25.50 65.25 -20.91
N LYS A 152 26.34 65.19 -19.88
CA LYS A 152 26.07 64.57 -18.58
C LYS A 152 25.46 65.60 -17.62
N ASP A 153 24.57 65.15 -16.75
CA ASP A 153 24.50 65.40 -15.29
C ASP A 153 23.15 64.86 -14.80
N GLY A 154 23.04 64.18 -13.66
CA GLY A 154 23.10 64.77 -12.32
C GLY A 154 21.75 64.46 -11.64
N GLY A 155 21.69 63.40 -10.83
CA GLY A 155 20.43 62.74 -10.48
C GLY A 155 19.54 63.46 -9.46
N LYS A 156 18.31 62.95 -9.28
CA LYS A 156 17.46 63.21 -8.10
C LYS A 156 16.62 62.00 -7.73
N TYR A 157 16.62 61.67 -6.43
CA TYR A 157 15.83 60.63 -5.79
C TYR A 157 14.32 60.90 -5.86
N VAL A 158 13.51 59.85 -5.99
CA VAL A 158 12.13 59.80 -5.45
C VAL A 158 11.85 58.45 -4.79
N SER A 159 11.89 58.47 -3.44
CA SER A 159 11.23 57.60 -2.43
C SER A 159 10.89 56.12 -2.72
N HIS A 160 11.37 55.24 -1.84
CA HIS A 160 10.85 53.88 -1.64
C HIS A 160 9.36 53.85 -1.26
N VAL A 161 8.61 52.92 -1.86
CA VAL A 161 7.40 52.36 -1.24
C VAL A 161 7.84 51.19 -0.35
N LYS A 162 7.66 51.30 0.96
CA LYS A 162 7.92 50.20 1.90
C LYS A 162 6.90 49.08 1.71
N ASN A 163 7.31 47.97 1.08
CA ASN A 163 6.47 46.76 1.05
C ASN A 163 6.29 46.21 2.48
N LYS A 164 5.03 46.10 2.89
CA LYS A 164 4.61 45.70 4.24
C LYS A 164 4.55 44.17 4.28
N LYS A 165 5.52 43.51 4.94
CA LYS A 165 5.54 42.04 5.10
C LYS A 165 4.20 41.55 5.69
N VAL A 166 3.52 40.64 5.00
CA VAL A 166 2.28 40.00 5.47
C VAL A 166 2.65 38.63 6.03
N LYS A 167 2.34 38.36 7.30
CA LYS A 167 2.61 37.07 7.95
C LYS A 167 1.68 36.00 7.37
N LYS A 168 2.23 35.01 6.66
CA LYS A 168 1.48 33.88 6.07
C LYS A 168 1.90 32.57 6.76
N GLU A 169 0.92 31.76 7.16
CA GLU A 169 1.15 30.43 7.73
C GLU A 169 1.08 29.37 6.64
N TYR A 170 2.08 28.49 6.58
CA TYR A 170 2.21 27.45 5.54
C TYR A 170 1.91 26.04 6.07
N PHE A 171 2.20 25.79 7.35
CA PHE A 171 1.86 24.57 8.06
C PHE A 171 1.48 24.87 9.52
N SER A 172 0.83 23.90 10.15
CA SER A 172 0.49 23.85 11.57
C SER A 172 0.98 22.53 12.17
N THR A 173 1.08 22.46 13.49
CA THR A 173 1.44 21.23 14.21
C THR A 173 0.61 21.08 15.47
N THR A 174 0.72 19.91 16.13
CA THR A 174 0.13 19.65 17.45
C THR A 174 1.08 19.94 18.63
N ILE A 175 2.23 20.58 18.38
CA ILE A 175 3.20 20.92 19.43
C ILE A 175 2.73 22.16 20.20
N LYS A 176 2.76 22.13 21.54
CA LYS A 176 2.51 23.30 22.38
C LYS A 176 3.84 23.88 22.85
N ASP A 177 4.15 25.09 22.39
CA ASP A 177 5.39 25.78 22.77
C ASP A 177 5.43 26.04 24.29
N GLY A 178 6.54 25.67 24.91
CA GLY A 178 6.78 25.75 26.35
C GLY A 178 6.18 24.61 27.20
N GLU A 179 5.51 23.60 26.62
CA GLU A 179 4.87 22.55 27.42
C GLU A 179 5.87 21.65 28.18
N THR A 180 5.43 21.07 29.29
CA THR A 180 6.22 20.13 30.10
C THR A 180 5.60 18.73 30.05
N ILE A 181 6.43 17.72 29.75
CA ILE A 181 6.09 16.29 29.68
C ILE A 181 7.00 15.48 30.62
N SER A 182 6.58 14.30 31.09
CA SER A 182 7.45 13.41 31.90
C SER A 182 7.97 12.18 31.13
N THR A 183 8.02 12.22 29.80
CA THR A 183 8.52 11.13 28.97
C THR A 183 9.54 11.64 27.96
N TYR A 184 10.57 10.85 27.69
CA TYR A 184 11.55 11.19 26.65
C TYR A 184 10.97 11.07 25.23
N GLU A 185 10.02 10.16 25.01
CA GLU A 185 9.30 10.09 23.73
C GLU A 185 8.21 11.18 23.67
N TYR A 186 8.19 11.92 22.56
CA TYR A 186 7.22 12.98 22.29
C TYR A 186 6.70 12.85 20.85
N SER A 187 5.37 12.94 20.69
CA SER A 187 4.69 12.72 19.41
C SER A 187 3.89 13.93 18.95
N PHE A 188 4.00 14.29 17.68
CA PHE A 188 3.23 15.37 17.07
C PHE A 188 2.93 15.15 15.59
N LYS A 189 1.85 15.77 15.10
CA LYS A 189 1.48 15.79 13.69
C LYS A 189 1.88 17.12 13.04
N ILE A 190 2.22 17.08 11.76
CA ILE A 190 2.41 18.25 10.88
C ILE A 190 1.24 18.27 9.89
N LYS A 191 0.62 19.44 9.69
CA LYS A 191 -0.43 19.65 8.68
C LYS A 191 -0.11 20.87 7.83
N HIS A 192 0.12 20.66 6.53
CA HIS A 192 0.23 21.73 5.54
C HIS A 192 -1.13 22.43 5.37
N LEU A 193 -1.10 23.74 5.10
CA LEU A 193 -2.29 24.62 5.10
C LEU A 193 -2.64 25.20 3.72
N ILE A 194 -1.82 24.93 2.70
CA ILE A 194 -1.97 25.49 1.36
C ILE A 194 -1.83 24.33 0.36
N ASP A 195 -2.97 23.82 -0.10
CA ASP A 195 -3.03 22.60 -0.92
C ASP A 195 -2.43 22.77 -2.33
N SER A 196 -2.23 24.02 -2.79
CA SER A 196 -1.63 24.36 -4.09
C SER A 196 -0.09 24.42 -4.08
N LEU A 197 0.57 23.99 -2.99
CA LEU A 197 2.02 23.97 -2.87
C LEU A 197 2.52 22.53 -2.80
N THR A 198 3.49 22.16 -3.64
CA THR A 198 4.17 20.87 -3.54
C THR A 198 5.18 20.92 -2.40
N VAL A 199 5.20 19.90 -1.54
CA VAL A 199 6.24 19.74 -0.50
C VAL A 199 7.44 19.04 -1.13
N GLU A 200 8.57 19.73 -1.21
CA GLU A 200 9.81 19.16 -1.74
C GLU A 200 10.70 18.55 -0.66
N GLN A 201 10.70 19.18 0.53
CA GLN A 201 11.49 18.71 1.66
C GLN A 201 10.76 19.01 2.98
N GLN A 202 10.81 18.04 3.90
CA GLN A 202 10.34 18.18 5.28
C GLN A 202 11.43 17.67 6.22
N LEU A 203 12.01 18.57 7.01
CA LEU A 203 13.03 18.25 8.01
C LEU A 203 12.54 18.63 9.42
N VAL A 204 12.72 17.69 10.34
CA VAL A 204 12.52 17.90 11.78
C VAL A 204 13.88 17.85 12.47
N TYR A 205 14.12 18.78 13.39
CA TYR A 205 15.32 18.85 14.19
C TYR A 205 14.96 18.86 15.68
N VAL A 206 15.77 18.20 16.50
CA VAL A 206 15.68 18.19 17.96
C VAL A 206 17.04 18.58 18.52
N ASN A 207 17.11 19.70 19.23
CA ASN A 207 18.36 20.26 19.75
C ASN A 207 19.44 20.31 18.65
N GLU A 208 19.10 20.97 17.53
CA GLU A 208 19.91 21.14 16.32
C GLU A 208 20.19 19.86 15.49
N MET A 209 20.01 18.66 16.04
CA MET A 209 20.21 17.39 15.32
C MET A 209 19.00 17.04 14.44
N VAL A 210 19.23 16.64 13.19
CA VAL A 210 18.17 16.20 12.27
C VAL A 210 17.60 14.83 12.66
N VAL A 211 16.27 14.69 12.61
CA VAL A 211 15.54 13.44 12.87
C VAL A 211 15.34 12.71 11.55
N THR A 212 16.16 11.68 11.30
CA THR A 212 16.04 10.80 10.13
C THR A 212 14.79 9.92 10.23
N ASN A 213 14.05 9.77 9.13
CA ASN A 213 12.83 8.95 9.05
C ASN A 213 11.74 9.36 10.05
N PHE A 214 11.50 10.66 10.23
CA PHE A 214 10.45 11.19 11.11
C PHE A 214 9.07 10.60 10.75
N ASP A 215 8.47 9.90 11.72
CA ASP A 215 7.18 9.18 11.59
C ASP A 215 6.04 9.82 12.39
N GLY A 216 6.27 11.01 12.95
CA GLY A 216 5.41 11.65 13.94
C GLY A 216 6.01 11.67 15.36
N ARG A 217 7.16 11.04 15.60
CA ARG A 217 7.80 10.97 16.92
C ARG A 217 9.23 11.53 16.96
N VAL A 218 9.61 11.99 18.15
CA VAL A 218 10.97 12.42 18.49
C VAL A 218 11.34 11.94 19.90
N VAL A 219 12.64 11.82 20.16
CA VAL A 219 13.19 11.55 21.50
C VAL A 219 13.86 12.82 22.03
N LEU A 220 13.36 13.30 23.16
CA LEU A 220 13.82 14.47 23.91
C LEU A 220 14.72 14.04 25.08
N LYS A 221 15.44 15.01 25.65
CA LYS A 221 16.30 14.85 26.83
C LYS A 221 15.66 15.55 28.04
N GLU A 222 16.08 15.19 29.25
CA GLU A 222 15.70 15.90 30.48
C GLU A 222 15.99 17.42 30.35
N GLY A 223 15.08 18.26 30.84
CA GLY A 223 15.14 19.72 30.68
C GLY A 223 14.53 20.24 29.37
N ALA A 224 14.90 21.46 28.99
CA ALA A 224 14.36 22.13 27.80
C ALA A 224 14.93 21.56 26.49
N ASN A 225 14.07 21.32 25.50
CA ASN A 225 14.45 20.86 24.17
C ASN A 225 13.88 21.80 23.09
N GLU A 226 14.71 22.20 22.13
CA GLU A 226 14.21 22.86 20.91
C GLU A 226 13.77 21.81 19.89
N ILE A 227 12.53 21.90 19.41
CA ILE A 227 12.06 21.22 18.20
C ILE A 227 11.91 22.27 17.09
N ARG A 228 12.67 22.11 16.00
CA ARG A 228 12.55 22.96 14.80
C ARG A 228 12.03 22.13 13.63
N ILE A 229 11.05 22.68 12.91
CA ILE A 229 10.48 22.08 11.70
C ILE A 229 10.75 23.03 10.54
N SER A 230 11.29 22.50 9.46
CA SER A 230 11.63 23.23 8.23
C SER A 230 10.98 22.51 7.04
N ILE A 231 10.13 23.23 6.31
CA ILE A 231 9.44 22.72 5.12
C ILE A 231 9.85 23.58 3.92
N THR A 232 10.34 22.94 2.87
CA THR A 232 10.60 23.55 1.56
C THR A 232 9.43 23.21 0.65
N TYR A 233 8.75 24.25 0.17
CA TYR A 233 7.64 24.15 -0.77
C TYR A 233 8.06 24.64 -2.15
N ARG A 234 7.41 24.12 -3.20
CA ARG A 234 7.47 24.66 -4.56
C ARG A 234 6.08 25.07 -5.05
N THR A 235 6.00 26.23 -5.68
CA THR A 235 4.80 26.76 -6.36
C THR A 235 4.64 26.15 -7.77
N GLU A 236 3.48 26.34 -8.39
CA GLU A 236 3.23 25.88 -9.77
C GLU A 236 4.17 26.50 -10.82
N ASP A 237 4.64 27.73 -10.58
CA ASP A 237 5.63 28.44 -11.41
C ASP A 237 7.09 28.12 -11.03
N GLY A 238 7.31 27.16 -10.12
CA GLY A 238 8.62 26.64 -9.78
C GLY A 238 9.40 27.43 -8.72
N GLN A 239 8.81 28.47 -8.13
CA GLN A 239 9.44 29.24 -7.05
C GLN A 239 9.51 28.41 -5.75
N GLU A 240 10.67 28.43 -5.12
CA GLU A 240 10.88 27.80 -3.81
C GLU A 240 10.43 28.72 -2.66
N ILE A 241 9.78 28.15 -1.65
CA ILE A 241 9.38 28.84 -0.42
C ILE A 241 9.80 27.99 0.78
N ASN A 242 10.73 28.53 1.59
CA ASN A 242 11.17 27.92 2.83
C ASN A 242 10.37 28.45 4.02
N ALA A 243 9.62 27.58 4.70
CA ALA A 243 8.86 27.89 5.89
C ALA A 243 9.41 27.13 7.09
N GLN A 244 9.68 27.84 8.19
CA GLN A 244 10.22 27.24 9.41
C GLN A 244 9.43 27.63 10.66
N LYS A 245 9.43 26.76 11.66
CA LYS A 245 8.84 26.99 12.97
C LYS A 245 9.66 26.31 14.07
N LYS A 246 9.79 26.98 15.22
CA LYS A 246 10.54 26.51 16.41
C LYS A 246 9.60 26.40 17.61
N TYR A 247 9.87 25.43 18.47
CA TYR A 247 9.12 25.15 19.69
C TYR A 247 10.08 24.73 20.80
N THR A 248 9.74 25.04 22.05
CA THR A 248 10.40 24.50 23.24
C THR A 248 9.51 23.43 23.86
N VAL A 249 10.05 22.25 24.19
CA VAL A 249 9.35 21.23 24.98
C VAL A 249 10.26 20.80 26.14
N ASN A 250 9.75 20.95 27.36
CA ASN A 250 10.47 20.62 28.58
C ASN A 250 10.17 19.17 28.99
N VAL A 251 11.20 18.38 29.28
CA VAL A 251 11.06 17.07 29.91
C VAL A 251 11.39 17.20 31.40
N ASP A 252 10.47 16.76 32.24
CA ASP A 252 10.60 16.68 33.70
C ASP A 252 10.11 15.29 34.13
N THR A 253 11.04 14.34 34.30
CA THR A 253 10.73 12.96 34.72
C THR A 253 10.56 12.82 36.23
N GLU A 254 10.94 13.83 37.02
CA GLU A 254 10.89 13.81 38.48
C GLU A 254 9.56 14.28 39.07
N ASN A 255 8.68 14.90 38.28
CA ASN A 255 7.37 15.36 38.72
C ASN A 255 6.18 14.54 38.17
N LEU A 256 5.12 14.45 38.98
CA LEU A 256 3.86 13.80 38.64
C LEU A 256 3.00 14.71 37.76
N PHE A 257 2.61 14.23 36.58
CA PHE A 257 1.72 14.96 35.67
C PHE A 257 0.49 14.15 35.26
N ILE A 258 -0.54 14.87 34.79
CA ILE A 258 -1.72 14.28 34.15
C ILE A 258 -1.56 14.42 32.64
N SER A 259 -1.38 13.28 31.97
CA SER A 259 -1.40 13.13 30.51
C SER A 259 -2.87 12.98 30.07
N THR A 260 -3.41 13.95 29.34
CA THR A 260 -4.83 13.99 28.98
C THR A 260 -5.10 14.87 27.76
N ASP A 261 -6.16 14.56 27.02
CA ASP A 261 -6.77 15.37 25.96
C ASP A 261 -7.90 16.30 26.47
N LEU A 262 -8.18 16.29 27.78
CA LEU A 262 -9.17 17.16 28.43
C LEU A 262 -8.76 18.63 28.40
N LYS A 263 -9.65 19.48 27.87
CA LYS A 263 -9.56 20.95 27.94
C LYS A 263 -10.91 21.56 28.24
N ASN A 264 -10.90 22.81 28.69
CA ASN A 264 -12.11 23.63 28.68
C ASN A 264 -12.61 23.77 27.24
N GLN A 265 -13.85 23.40 26.94
CA GLN A 265 -14.38 23.47 25.58
C GLN A 265 -15.92 23.42 25.55
N THR A 266 -16.49 23.85 24.43
CA THR A 266 -17.90 23.59 24.10
C THR A 266 -17.99 22.40 23.13
N VAL A 267 -18.90 21.47 23.39
CA VAL A 267 -19.18 20.29 22.56
C VAL A 267 -20.66 20.22 22.21
N SER A 268 -21.01 19.52 21.13
CA SER A 268 -22.40 19.38 20.67
C SER A 268 -23.00 17.98 20.82
N SER A 269 -22.18 16.97 21.10
CA SER A 269 -22.65 15.62 21.43
C SER A 269 -22.60 15.41 22.95
N PRO A 270 -23.64 14.80 23.56
CA PRO A 270 -23.68 14.54 25.00
C PRO A 270 -22.73 13.41 25.40
N ILE A 271 -22.33 12.52 24.48
CA ILE A 271 -21.37 11.47 24.77
C ILE A 271 -19.97 12.02 24.52
N PHE A 272 -19.19 12.12 25.60
CA PHE A 272 -17.88 12.72 25.58
C PHE A 272 -16.83 11.67 25.94
N LYS A 273 -16.05 11.26 24.94
CA LYS A 273 -14.89 10.38 25.06
C LYS A 273 -13.64 11.23 25.32
N PHE A 274 -12.77 10.78 26.22
CA PHE A 274 -11.49 11.43 26.52
C PHE A 274 -10.48 10.41 27.09
N PHE A 275 -9.20 10.81 27.13
CA PHE A 275 -8.09 10.06 27.70
C PHE A 275 -7.51 10.78 28.91
N ALA A 276 -7.15 10.05 29.97
CA ALA A 276 -6.45 10.59 31.13
C ALA A 276 -5.62 9.51 31.86
N LEU A 277 -4.32 9.78 32.05
CA LEU A 277 -3.43 8.98 32.90
C LEU A 277 -2.61 9.87 33.84
N ALA A 278 -2.34 9.36 35.04
CA ALA A 278 -1.31 9.90 35.92
C ALA A 278 0.04 9.26 35.53
N LYS A 279 1.08 10.07 35.41
CA LYS A 279 2.41 9.65 34.95
C LYS A 279 3.52 10.33 35.75
N MET A 280 4.57 9.56 36.06
CA MET A 280 5.79 10.07 36.68
C MET A 280 6.97 9.31 36.06
N GLY A 281 7.79 10.01 35.28
CA GLY A 281 8.66 9.37 34.30
C GLY A 281 7.85 8.45 33.36
N ASN A 282 8.35 7.24 33.14
CA ASN A 282 7.64 6.20 32.37
C ASN A 282 6.54 5.46 33.15
N ASN A 283 6.46 5.62 34.48
CA ASN A 283 5.56 4.85 35.35
C ASN A 283 4.13 5.39 35.35
N ASN A 284 3.15 4.50 35.54
CA ASN A 284 1.75 4.86 35.74
C ASN A 284 1.48 5.17 37.22
N GLY A 285 0.77 6.27 37.48
CA GLY A 285 0.15 6.55 38.77
C GLY A 285 -1.33 6.17 38.80
N GLU A 286 -1.94 6.32 39.97
CA GLU A 286 -3.39 6.18 40.14
C GLU A 286 -4.10 7.39 39.54
N MET A 287 -5.20 7.16 38.81
CA MET A 287 -6.05 8.22 38.25
C MET A 287 -7.45 8.12 38.83
N PHE A 288 -7.89 9.19 39.50
CA PHE A 288 -9.23 9.34 40.04
C PHE A 288 -9.94 10.46 39.28
N LEU A 289 -11.11 10.17 38.72
CA LEU A 289 -11.89 11.13 37.94
C LEU A 289 -13.32 11.24 38.47
N SER A 290 -13.86 12.45 38.43
CA SER A 290 -15.28 12.69 38.69
C SER A 290 -15.89 13.64 37.65
N LEU A 291 -17.15 13.39 37.29
CA LEU A 291 -17.99 14.26 36.49
C LEU A 291 -19.11 14.82 37.37
N ASN A 292 -19.19 16.14 37.51
CA ASN A 292 -20.20 16.84 38.32
C ASN A 292 -20.31 16.26 39.76
N GLY A 293 -19.17 15.98 40.38
CA GLY A 293 -19.07 15.40 41.73
C GLY A 293 -19.33 13.88 41.84
N LYS A 294 -19.65 13.18 40.75
CA LYS A 294 -19.78 11.71 40.73
C LYS A 294 -18.53 11.06 40.15
N ASN A 295 -17.99 10.06 40.84
CA ASN A 295 -16.85 9.28 40.33
C ASN A 295 -17.19 8.61 38.99
N ILE A 296 -16.24 8.63 38.07
CA ILE A 296 -16.33 7.97 36.76
C ILE A 296 -15.17 6.97 36.61
N THR A 297 -15.46 5.86 35.94
CA THR A 297 -14.49 4.80 35.66
C THR A 297 -14.18 4.74 34.17
N GLY A 298 -13.05 4.13 33.84
CA GLY A 298 -12.57 3.96 32.48
C GLY A 298 -11.54 2.83 32.42
N GLU A 299 -11.13 2.46 31.23
CA GLU A 299 -10.27 1.30 30.99
C GLU A 299 -9.03 1.74 30.21
N ASN A 300 -7.84 1.35 30.67
CA ASN A 300 -6.55 1.69 30.06
C ASN A 300 -6.37 3.21 29.78
N GLY A 301 -6.87 4.04 30.70
CA GLY A 301 -6.84 5.51 30.58
C GLY A 301 -7.87 6.12 29.64
N LYS A 302 -8.77 5.34 29.03
CA LYS A 302 -9.86 5.82 28.17
C LYS A 302 -11.17 5.88 28.96
N TYR A 303 -11.90 6.98 28.80
CA TYR A 303 -13.15 7.27 29.50
C TYR A 303 -14.23 7.68 28.48
N SER A 304 -15.49 7.32 28.75
CA SER A 304 -16.66 7.77 28.00
C SER A 304 -17.75 8.14 29.00
N VAL A 305 -18.29 9.35 28.90
CA VAL A 305 -19.29 9.88 29.85
C VAL A 305 -20.45 10.55 29.13
N VAL A 306 -21.61 10.60 29.78
CA VAL A 306 -22.78 11.35 29.31
C VAL A 306 -22.87 12.68 30.05
N LEU A 307 -22.67 13.77 29.31
CA LEU A 307 -22.79 15.14 29.76
C LEU A 307 -24.27 15.55 29.90
N LYS A 308 -24.53 16.48 30.82
CA LYS A 308 -25.81 17.21 30.90
C LYS A 308 -25.73 18.47 30.02
N GLU A 309 -26.87 18.99 29.59
CA GLU A 309 -26.91 20.27 28.88
C GLU A 309 -26.41 21.42 29.78
N GLY A 310 -25.64 22.36 29.21
CA GLY A 310 -24.97 23.41 29.96
C GLY A 310 -23.55 23.03 30.43
N GLU A 311 -23.09 23.64 31.54
CA GLU A 311 -21.75 23.38 32.07
C GLU A 311 -21.65 22.02 32.77
N ASN A 312 -20.57 21.29 32.48
CA ASN A 312 -20.16 20.08 33.19
C ASN A 312 -18.74 20.24 33.68
N GLU A 313 -18.46 19.80 34.90
CA GLU A 313 -17.13 19.82 35.50
C GLU A 313 -16.54 18.42 35.54
N ILE A 314 -15.34 18.25 34.97
CA ILE A 314 -14.53 17.03 35.11
C ILE A 314 -13.32 17.38 35.99
N ILE A 315 -13.18 16.71 37.12
CA ILE A 315 -12.01 16.81 38.01
C ILE A 315 -11.16 15.56 37.80
N ALA A 316 -9.91 15.74 37.41
CA ALA A 316 -8.90 14.69 37.26
C ALA A 316 -7.86 14.82 38.38
N LYS A 317 -7.74 13.79 39.21
CA LYS A 317 -6.78 13.73 40.32
C LYS A 317 -5.83 12.55 40.12
N GLY A 318 -4.56 12.85 39.84
CA GLY A 318 -3.48 11.88 39.74
C GLY A 318 -2.75 11.70 41.06
N LYS A 319 -2.32 10.46 41.37
CA LYS A 319 -1.43 10.16 42.50
C LYS A 319 -0.27 9.27 42.09
N TYR A 320 0.89 9.44 42.74
CA TYR A 320 2.00 8.49 42.67
C TYR A 320 2.78 8.53 44.00
N GLY A 321 2.61 7.49 44.84
CA GLY A 321 3.18 7.48 46.18
C GLY A 321 2.71 8.67 47.03
N LYS A 322 3.64 9.55 47.43
CA LYS A 322 3.34 10.79 48.17
C LYS A 322 2.91 11.98 47.31
N TYR A 323 3.04 11.88 45.98
CA TYR A 323 2.78 12.99 45.06
C TYR A 323 1.30 12.97 44.64
N GLU A 324 0.67 14.15 44.63
CA GLU A 324 -0.70 14.37 44.20
C GLU A 324 -0.79 15.59 43.27
N ILE A 325 -1.59 15.47 42.20
CA ILE A 325 -1.90 16.58 41.29
C ILE A 325 -3.40 16.54 40.98
N THR A 326 -4.04 17.70 40.91
CA THR A 326 -5.46 17.83 40.52
C THR A 326 -5.60 18.87 39.42
N LYS A 327 -6.39 18.57 38.39
CA LYS A 327 -6.79 19.49 37.31
C LYS A 327 -8.31 19.45 37.16
N THR A 328 -8.90 20.59 36.86
CA THR A 328 -10.36 20.74 36.64
C THR A 328 -10.61 21.27 35.23
N PHE A 329 -11.59 20.68 34.55
CA PHE A 329 -11.94 20.99 33.16
C PHE A 329 -13.44 21.25 33.04
N LYS A 330 -13.81 22.32 32.34
CA LYS A 330 -15.20 22.71 32.08
C LYS A 330 -15.62 22.35 30.66
N ILE A 331 -16.54 21.40 30.54
CA ILE A 331 -17.11 20.95 29.26
C ILE A 331 -18.54 21.49 29.14
N VAL A 332 -18.78 22.40 28.20
CA VAL A 332 -20.10 22.98 27.96
C VAL A 332 -20.80 22.19 26.86
N LEU A 333 -21.88 21.47 27.18
CA LEU A 333 -22.71 20.85 26.17
C LEU A 333 -23.73 21.87 25.64
N LYS A 334 -23.70 22.10 24.31
CA LYS A 334 -24.74 22.84 23.58
C LYS A 334 -25.22 22.00 22.43
N TYR A 335 -26.45 21.52 22.52
CA TYR A 335 -27.06 20.73 21.45
C TYR A 335 -27.15 21.54 20.15
N GLN A 336 -26.97 20.85 19.02
CA GLN A 336 -27.48 21.36 17.75
C GLN A 336 -29.02 21.35 17.76
N GLU A 337 -29.63 22.13 16.88
CA GLU A 337 -31.08 22.15 16.71
C GLU A 337 -31.63 20.82 16.15
N GLY A 338 -32.94 20.64 16.24
CA GLY A 338 -33.66 19.47 15.70
C GLY A 338 -33.61 18.22 16.57
N PHE A 339 -34.57 17.32 16.37
CA PHE A 339 -34.63 16.01 17.01
C PHE A 339 -33.50 15.09 16.50
N GLY A 340 -32.90 14.26 17.35
CA GLY A 340 -31.75 13.45 16.96
C GLY A 340 -31.44 12.27 17.88
N ILE A 341 -30.71 11.27 17.36
CA ILE A 341 -30.13 10.19 18.18
C ILE A 341 -28.63 10.44 18.32
N GLU A 342 -28.15 10.48 19.56
CA GLU A 342 -26.74 10.61 19.92
C GLU A 342 -26.25 9.23 20.40
N THR A 343 -25.13 8.77 19.87
CA THR A 343 -24.53 7.47 20.19
C THR A 343 -23.05 7.50 19.91
N ASP A 344 -22.28 6.63 20.56
CA ASP A 344 -20.88 6.40 20.28
C ASP A 344 -20.58 5.07 19.58
N LEU A 345 -21.65 4.45 19.03
CA LEU A 345 -21.56 3.39 18.02
C LEU A 345 -20.97 3.91 16.72
N GLU A 346 -20.10 3.09 16.15
CA GLU A 346 -19.39 3.29 14.89
C GLU A 346 -19.40 1.97 14.11
N ASN A 347 -19.34 2.03 12.77
CA ASN A 347 -19.14 0.85 11.94
C ASN A 347 -17.70 0.37 12.12
N GLN A 348 -17.51 -0.80 12.74
CA GLN A 348 -16.19 -1.23 13.20
C GLN A 348 -16.04 -2.75 13.16
N THR A 349 -14.78 -3.23 13.21
CA THR A 349 -14.47 -4.63 13.51
C THR A 349 -13.97 -4.73 14.94
N VAL A 350 -14.49 -5.68 15.71
CA VAL A 350 -14.10 -5.95 17.11
C VAL A 350 -13.68 -7.39 17.28
N ASN A 351 -12.89 -7.65 18.32
CA ASN A 351 -12.33 -8.96 18.61
C ASN A 351 -12.83 -9.59 19.91
N ALA A 352 -13.70 -8.88 20.64
CA ALA A 352 -14.46 -9.42 21.76
C ALA A 352 -15.86 -9.81 21.30
N ASP A 353 -16.43 -10.87 21.87
CA ASP A 353 -17.80 -11.31 21.61
C ASP A 353 -18.87 -10.42 22.28
N LYS A 354 -18.48 -9.27 22.84
CA LYS A 354 -19.34 -8.34 23.55
C LYS A 354 -18.95 -6.91 23.20
N ILE A 355 -19.96 -6.05 22.97
CA ILE A 355 -19.79 -4.60 22.83
C ILE A 355 -20.62 -3.87 23.88
N SER A 356 -20.16 -2.68 24.27
CA SER A 356 -20.89 -1.72 25.09
C SER A 356 -20.86 -0.35 24.40
N PHE A 357 -21.95 0.39 24.48
CA PHE A 357 -22.09 1.71 23.85
C PHE A 357 -23.15 2.54 24.56
N PHE A 358 -23.11 3.86 24.36
CA PHE A 358 -24.16 4.78 24.79
C PHE A 358 -25.12 5.09 23.63
N ALA A 359 -26.40 5.23 23.93
CA ALA A 359 -27.39 5.77 23.01
C ALA A 359 -28.47 6.57 23.76
N LEU A 360 -28.75 7.79 23.31
CA LEU A 360 -29.82 8.63 23.85
C LEU A 360 -30.44 9.53 22.78
N VAL A 361 -31.56 10.18 23.11
CA VAL A 361 -32.28 11.08 22.21
C VAL A 361 -32.02 12.54 22.61
N ARG A 362 -31.68 13.35 21.62
CA ARG A 362 -31.50 14.81 21.70
C ARG A 362 -32.79 15.51 21.28
N ASN A 363 -33.17 16.54 22.03
CA ASN A 363 -34.35 17.38 21.80
C ASN A 363 -35.68 16.60 21.68
N GLY A 364 -35.82 15.51 22.46
CA GLY A 364 -37.06 14.74 22.57
C GLY A 364 -37.96 15.21 23.71
N SER A 365 -39.28 15.03 23.55
CA SER A 365 -40.28 15.30 24.58
C SER A 365 -40.23 14.28 25.73
N SER A 366 -40.96 14.53 26.81
CA SER A 366 -41.12 13.57 27.92
C SER A 366 -41.80 12.24 27.55
N LYS A 367 -42.32 12.12 26.33
CA LYS A 367 -42.96 10.91 25.79
C LYS A 367 -42.09 10.16 24.77
N VAL A 368 -40.88 10.64 24.50
CA VAL A 368 -39.95 10.03 23.55
C VAL A 368 -39.58 8.60 23.95
N LYS A 369 -39.44 7.72 22.96
CA LYS A 369 -38.96 6.34 23.16
C LYS A 369 -37.78 6.05 22.26
N LEU A 370 -36.72 5.49 22.84
CA LEU A 370 -35.58 4.93 22.13
C LEU A 370 -35.65 3.39 22.23
N SER A 371 -35.63 2.72 21.09
CA SER A 371 -35.47 1.27 20.99
C SER A 371 -34.10 0.97 20.38
N VAL A 372 -33.36 0.07 21.02
CA VAL A 372 -32.06 -0.43 20.55
C VAL A 372 -32.26 -1.87 20.13
N ILE A 373 -31.93 -2.19 18.88
CA ILE A 373 -32.29 -3.44 18.22
C ILE A 373 -31.01 -4.09 17.68
N VAL A 374 -30.66 -5.27 18.17
CA VAL A 374 -29.44 -6.01 17.78
C VAL A 374 -29.87 -7.29 17.07
N ASN A 375 -29.43 -7.47 15.82
CA ASN A 375 -29.75 -8.62 14.95
C ASN A 375 -31.26 -8.94 14.77
N GLY A 376 -32.15 -8.05 15.22
CA GLY A 376 -33.61 -8.21 15.18
C GLY A 376 -34.27 -8.00 16.56
N ASP A 377 -33.55 -8.32 17.64
CA ASP A 377 -34.05 -8.33 19.00
C ASP A 377 -33.89 -6.98 19.70
N ILE A 378 -34.90 -6.56 20.47
CA ILE A 378 -34.82 -5.35 21.29
C ILE A 378 -34.02 -5.66 22.55
N ILE A 379 -32.99 -4.85 22.84
CA ILE A 379 -32.21 -4.92 24.08
C ILE A 379 -32.56 -3.74 25.00
N GLU A 380 -32.48 -4.00 26.31
CA GLU A 380 -32.59 -2.97 27.34
C GLU A 380 -31.21 -2.41 27.72
N GLY A 381 -31.21 -1.19 28.24
CA GLY A 381 -30.01 -0.48 28.70
C GLY A 381 -30.26 0.22 30.03
N SER A 382 -29.18 0.53 30.74
CA SER A 382 -29.22 1.24 32.03
C SER A 382 -28.55 2.60 31.90
N GLN A 383 -29.27 3.67 32.25
CA GLN A 383 -28.76 5.06 32.20
C GLN A 383 -28.14 5.43 30.84
N ASN A 384 -28.82 5.09 29.74
CA ASN A 384 -28.38 5.25 28.34
C ASN A 384 -27.20 4.37 27.90
N ALA A 385 -26.64 3.53 28.78
CA ALA A 385 -25.62 2.54 28.44
C ALA A 385 -26.27 1.21 28.05
N TYR A 386 -25.84 0.65 26.93
CA TYR A 386 -26.30 -0.62 26.37
C TYR A 386 -25.11 -1.58 26.25
N SER A 387 -25.37 -2.87 26.33
CA SER A 387 -24.37 -3.89 26.04
C SER A 387 -25.03 -5.15 25.50
N THR A 388 -24.36 -5.80 24.54
CA THR A 388 -24.86 -7.01 23.88
C THR A 388 -23.72 -7.97 23.60
N LYS A 389 -24.04 -9.26 23.54
CA LYS A 389 -23.21 -10.25 22.87
C LYS A 389 -23.27 -10.03 21.36
N LEU A 390 -22.22 -10.43 20.66
CA LEU A 390 -22.08 -10.40 19.20
C LEU A 390 -21.92 -11.82 18.65
N GLU A 391 -22.53 -12.07 17.50
CA GLU A 391 -22.34 -13.27 16.71
C GLU A 391 -21.11 -13.11 15.80
N ILE A 392 -20.42 -14.20 15.45
CA ILE A 392 -19.24 -14.13 14.58
C ILE A 392 -19.68 -13.64 13.19
N GLY A 393 -18.99 -12.61 12.68
CA GLY A 393 -19.38 -11.92 11.45
C GLY A 393 -20.11 -10.60 11.73
N ASN A 394 -20.99 -10.18 10.80
CA ASN A 394 -21.61 -8.87 10.83
C ASN A 394 -22.85 -8.85 11.75
N ASN A 395 -22.83 -8.00 12.77
CA ASN A 395 -23.96 -7.73 13.65
C ASN A 395 -24.59 -6.38 13.29
N THR A 396 -25.91 -6.32 13.20
CA THR A 396 -26.64 -5.10 12.87
C THR A 396 -27.25 -4.49 14.12
N ILE A 397 -26.82 -3.29 14.49
CA ILE A 397 -27.34 -2.54 15.63
C ILE A 397 -28.12 -1.33 15.12
N ARG A 398 -29.44 -1.33 15.34
CA ARG A 398 -30.35 -0.26 14.92
C ARG A 398 -30.91 0.49 16.12
N LEU A 399 -30.71 1.80 16.13
CA LEU A 399 -31.28 2.74 17.08
C LEU A 399 -32.52 3.39 16.45
N LYS A 400 -33.69 3.25 17.08
CA LYS A 400 -34.95 3.85 16.63
C LYS A 400 -35.51 4.78 17.71
N ALA A 401 -35.59 6.07 17.41
CA ALA A 401 -36.28 7.04 18.25
C ALA A 401 -37.67 7.36 17.66
N VAL A 402 -38.67 7.51 18.53
CA VAL A 402 -40.04 7.93 18.17
C VAL A 402 -40.53 8.91 19.23
N ASP A 403 -41.11 10.02 18.79
CA ASP A 403 -41.65 11.06 19.67
C ASP A 403 -43.08 11.47 19.26
N THR A 404 -43.74 12.28 20.09
CA THR A 404 -45.07 12.84 19.79
C THR A 404 -45.08 13.67 18.52
N GLY A 405 -46.19 13.62 17.78
CA GLY A 405 -46.32 14.27 16.47
C GLY A 405 -45.83 13.42 15.29
N GLY A 406 -45.47 12.16 15.52
CA GLY A 406 -45.06 11.22 14.44
C GLY A 406 -43.61 11.34 14.02
N VAL A 407 -42.82 12.17 14.70
CA VAL A 407 -41.38 12.31 14.44
C VAL A 407 -40.67 11.00 14.81
N SER A 408 -39.95 10.41 13.86
CA SER A 408 -39.13 9.22 14.09
C SER A 408 -37.81 9.31 13.34
N ILE A 409 -36.75 8.86 14.00
CA ILE A 409 -35.40 8.74 13.43
C ILE A 409 -34.93 7.29 13.62
N ASN A 410 -34.24 6.76 12.62
CA ASN A 410 -33.54 5.49 12.70
C ASN A 410 -32.07 5.71 12.32
N LYS A 411 -31.15 5.10 13.06
CA LYS A 411 -29.73 4.96 12.69
C LYS A 411 -29.37 3.47 12.75
N THR A 412 -28.55 2.99 11.81
CA THR A 412 -28.13 1.59 11.75
C THR A 412 -26.62 1.53 11.63
N TYR A 413 -26.01 0.64 12.42
CA TYR A 413 -24.57 0.40 12.48
C TYR A 413 -24.29 -1.08 12.27
N THR A 414 -23.14 -1.38 11.65
CA THR A 414 -22.65 -2.74 11.44
C THR A 414 -21.37 -2.95 12.24
N VAL A 415 -21.42 -3.87 13.21
CA VAL A 415 -20.27 -4.27 14.03
C VAL A 415 -19.86 -5.67 13.62
N LYS A 416 -18.69 -5.81 12.99
CA LYS A 416 -18.15 -7.11 12.60
C LYS A 416 -17.36 -7.71 13.76
N TYR A 417 -17.83 -8.79 14.37
CA TYR A 417 -17.05 -9.55 15.34
C TYR A 417 -16.17 -10.58 14.63
N VAL A 418 -14.86 -10.46 14.81
CA VAL A 418 -13.85 -11.41 14.33
C VAL A 418 -13.03 -11.87 15.53
N PRO A 419 -13.16 -13.13 16.00
CA PRO A 419 -12.35 -13.62 17.11
C PRO A 419 -10.84 -13.54 16.79
N LEU A 420 -10.01 -13.42 17.82
CA LEU A 420 -8.57 -13.62 17.65
C LEU A 420 -8.26 -15.07 17.33
N ALA A 421 -7.25 -15.29 16.48
CA ALA A 421 -6.72 -16.62 16.22
C ALA A 421 -5.99 -17.16 17.46
N THR A 422 -6.37 -18.35 17.90
CA THR A 422 -5.63 -19.16 18.89
C THR A 422 -4.78 -20.21 18.17
N LYS A 423 -3.88 -20.91 18.86
CA LYS A 423 -3.12 -22.03 18.27
C LYS A 423 -4.02 -23.12 17.65
N ASP A 424 -5.22 -23.30 18.19
CA ASP A 424 -6.19 -24.32 17.74
C ASP A 424 -7.15 -23.80 16.65
N THR A 425 -7.09 -22.50 16.33
CA THR A 425 -8.02 -21.85 15.38
C THR A 425 -7.32 -20.95 14.35
N GLU A 426 -6.00 -20.88 14.37
CA GLU A 426 -5.21 -20.10 13.43
C GLU A 426 -5.18 -20.74 12.03
N PRO A 427 -5.24 -19.94 10.95
CA PRO A 427 -5.01 -20.45 9.59
C PRO A 427 -3.65 -21.16 9.43
N ILE A 428 -3.67 -22.30 8.76
CA ILE A 428 -2.55 -23.21 8.59
C ILE A 428 -1.95 -23.01 7.19
N LEU A 429 -0.64 -22.78 7.14
CA LEU A 429 0.15 -22.83 5.91
C LEU A 429 0.56 -24.30 5.69
N GLU A 430 -0.19 -25.01 4.85
CA GLU A 430 0.01 -26.43 4.57
C GLU A 430 1.18 -26.68 3.62
N TYR A 431 1.38 -25.79 2.64
CA TYR A 431 2.48 -25.90 1.68
C TYR A 431 3.03 -24.52 1.30
N ILE A 432 4.35 -24.43 1.20
CA ILE A 432 5.05 -23.30 0.61
C ILE A 432 6.36 -23.78 0.01
N ASN A 433 6.75 -23.22 -1.15
CA ASN A 433 7.99 -23.58 -1.85
C ASN A 433 9.19 -22.65 -1.52
N ILE A 434 9.06 -21.82 -0.47
CA ILE A 434 10.08 -20.88 -0.01
C ILE A 434 10.51 -21.23 1.43
N LYS A 435 11.72 -20.84 1.82
CA LYS A 435 12.25 -21.02 3.18
C LYS A 435 12.82 -19.70 3.70
N ASP A 436 12.82 -19.52 5.03
CA ASP A 436 13.51 -18.39 5.62
C ASP A 436 15.03 -18.54 5.42
N GLY A 437 15.69 -17.44 5.05
CA GLY A 437 17.11 -17.42 4.67
C GLY A 437 17.42 -18.01 3.29
N MET A 438 16.43 -18.31 2.45
CA MET A 438 16.67 -18.94 1.13
C MET A 438 17.44 -18.00 0.19
N ASP A 439 18.57 -18.46 -0.35
CA ASP A 439 19.25 -17.83 -1.48
C ASP A 439 18.49 -18.13 -2.78
N ILE A 440 18.29 -17.09 -3.60
CA ILE A 440 17.62 -17.13 -4.90
C ILE A 440 18.53 -16.42 -5.90
N ASN A 441 18.89 -17.10 -6.99
CA ASN A 441 19.61 -16.48 -8.09
C ASN A 441 18.58 -16.01 -9.14
N GLY A 442 18.59 -14.72 -9.44
CA GLY A 442 17.63 -14.08 -10.33
C GLY A 442 16.58 -13.24 -9.61
N GLU A 443 16.09 -12.21 -10.30
CA GLU A 443 15.12 -11.23 -9.80
C GLU A 443 13.67 -11.73 -9.80
N THR A 444 13.40 -12.92 -10.34
CA THR A 444 12.04 -13.49 -10.38
C THR A 444 11.94 -14.83 -9.64
N PHE A 445 10.86 -15.01 -8.88
CA PHE A 445 10.57 -16.28 -8.20
C PHE A 445 9.07 -16.59 -8.19
N THR A 446 8.70 -17.77 -8.66
CA THR A 446 7.32 -18.27 -8.58
C THR A 446 7.07 -18.90 -7.21
N LEU A 447 6.28 -18.21 -6.39
CA LEU A 447 5.81 -18.65 -5.08
C LEU A 447 4.50 -19.43 -5.22
N TYR A 448 4.41 -20.59 -4.55
CA TYR A 448 3.18 -21.37 -4.42
C TYR A 448 2.79 -21.46 -2.94
N ILE A 449 1.49 -21.31 -2.66
CA ILE A 449 0.93 -21.36 -1.32
C ILE A 449 -0.24 -22.37 -1.30
N GLY A 450 -0.15 -23.36 -0.40
CA GLY A 450 -1.28 -24.19 0.04
C GLY A 450 -1.66 -23.79 1.46
N ALA A 451 -2.94 -23.48 1.67
CA ALA A 451 -3.45 -22.93 2.93
C ALA A 451 -4.82 -23.51 3.27
N LYS A 452 -5.09 -23.68 4.57
CA LYS A 452 -6.36 -24.19 5.10
C LYS A 452 -6.72 -23.57 6.44
N ASP A 453 -7.99 -23.62 6.79
CA ASP A 453 -8.47 -23.28 8.13
C ASP A 453 -8.30 -24.45 9.11
N TYR A 454 -8.63 -24.18 10.37
CA TYR A 454 -8.57 -25.15 11.48
C TYR A 454 -9.56 -26.35 11.38
N LYS A 455 -10.43 -26.38 10.36
CA LYS A 455 -11.34 -27.49 10.06
C LYS A 455 -10.96 -28.20 8.76
N ASP A 456 -9.72 -28.02 8.30
CA ASP A 456 -9.20 -28.52 7.02
C ASP A 456 -9.91 -27.96 5.76
N ASN A 457 -10.72 -26.90 5.87
CA ASN A 457 -11.25 -26.25 4.67
C ASN A 457 -10.15 -25.44 3.99
N ARG A 458 -9.99 -25.63 2.68
CA ARG A 458 -9.01 -24.87 1.88
C ARG A 458 -9.30 -23.36 1.92
N ILE A 459 -8.24 -22.58 2.10
CA ILE A 459 -8.23 -21.12 1.91
C ILE A 459 -7.80 -20.83 0.47
N TYR A 460 -8.60 -20.05 -0.25
CA TYR A 460 -8.38 -19.67 -1.65
C TYR A 460 -7.71 -18.29 -1.75
N TYR A 461 -7.49 -17.82 -2.98
CA TYR A 461 -6.73 -16.59 -3.28
C TYR A 461 -7.28 -15.31 -2.61
N ASP A 462 -8.57 -15.28 -2.28
CA ASP A 462 -9.27 -14.20 -1.59
C ASP A 462 -8.92 -14.12 -0.09
N GLY A 463 -8.61 -15.27 0.52
CA GLY A 463 -8.09 -15.37 1.88
C GLY A 463 -6.57 -15.26 2.02
N ILE A 464 -5.82 -15.07 0.92
CA ILE A 464 -4.35 -15.03 0.92
C ILE A 464 -3.84 -13.66 0.44
N GLU A 465 -3.28 -12.87 1.36
CA GLU A 465 -2.57 -11.63 1.03
C GLU A 465 -1.06 -11.85 1.10
N VAL A 466 -0.37 -11.61 -0.02
CA VAL A 466 1.10 -11.64 -0.11
C VAL A 466 1.63 -10.23 -0.26
N LYS A 467 2.66 -9.85 0.51
CA LYS A 467 3.45 -8.64 0.29
C LYS A 467 4.93 -8.97 0.16
N LEU A 468 5.61 -8.29 -0.75
CA LEU A 468 7.05 -8.33 -0.92
C LEU A 468 7.61 -6.93 -0.69
N ASN A 469 8.55 -6.78 0.26
CA ASN A 469 9.12 -5.49 0.68
C ASN A 469 8.03 -4.45 1.00
N GLY A 470 6.94 -4.88 1.65
CA GLY A 470 5.78 -4.06 1.99
C GLY A 470 4.76 -3.84 0.86
N LYS A 471 5.09 -4.15 -0.40
CA LYS A 471 4.18 -4.00 -1.55
C LYS A 471 3.33 -5.25 -1.75
N LYS A 472 2.00 -5.10 -1.79
CA LYS A 472 1.06 -6.21 -2.08
C LYS A 472 1.28 -6.77 -3.48
N ILE A 473 1.34 -8.09 -3.59
CA ILE A 473 1.49 -8.84 -4.85
C ILE A 473 0.16 -9.50 -5.19
N GLN A 474 -0.24 -9.43 -6.45
CA GLN A 474 -1.44 -10.11 -6.94
C GLN A 474 -1.14 -11.58 -7.24
N TYR A 475 -2.11 -12.46 -6.96
CA TYR A 475 -2.02 -13.84 -7.40
C TYR A 475 -2.07 -13.91 -8.94
N ARG A 476 -1.52 -14.99 -9.50
CA ARG A 476 -1.48 -15.26 -10.94
C ARG A 476 -2.43 -16.39 -11.34
N TRP A 477 -2.53 -17.43 -10.52
CA TRP A 477 -3.44 -18.56 -10.70
C TRP A 477 -3.85 -19.15 -9.33
N SER A 478 -4.95 -19.92 -9.32
CA SER A 478 -5.46 -20.62 -8.13
C SER A 478 -5.79 -22.07 -8.47
N ALA A 479 -4.72 -22.88 -8.55
CA ALA A 479 -4.70 -24.30 -8.93
C ALA A 479 -4.98 -25.19 -7.70
N LYS A 480 -4.26 -26.31 -7.54
CA LYS A 480 -4.01 -26.97 -6.22
C LYS A 480 -3.41 -25.99 -5.19
N TYR A 481 -2.51 -25.13 -5.64
CA TYR A 481 -1.88 -24.06 -4.85
C TYR A 481 -2.17 -22.70 -5.49
N VAL A 482 -2.21 -21.64 -4.68
CA VAL A 482 -2.30 -20.26 -5.18
C VAL A 482 -0.89 -19.78 -5.54
N GLY A 483 -0.72 -19.31 -6.78
CA GLY A 483 0.58 -18.89 -7.32
C GLY A 483 0.76 -17.39 -7.38
N TYR A 484 1.97 -16.92 -7.08
CA TYR A 484 2.38 -15.52 -7.15
C TYR A 484 3.73 -15.42 -7.87
N LEU A 485 3.92 -14.39 -8.70
CA LEU A 485 5.22 -14.04 -9.26
C LEU A 485 5.85 -12.94 -8.40
N LEU A 486 6.94 -13.27 -7.71
CA LEU A 486 7.73 -12.33 -6.91
C LEU A 486 8.80 -11.67 -7.78
N ASN A 487 8.89 -10.34 -7.76
CA ASN A 487 9.97 -9.58 -8.37
C ASN A 487 10.90 -9.08 -7.24
N LEU A 488 12.00 -9.80 -7.02
CA LEU A 488 12.96 -9.62 -5.94
C LEU A 488 13.99 -8.54 -6.28
N GLN A 489 14.31 -7.69 -5.31
CA GLN A 489 15.43 -6.75 -5.38
C GLN A 489 16.75 -7.44 -5.00
N ASN A 490 17.89 -7.04 -5.56
CA ASN A 490 19.18 -7.62 -5.19
C ASN A 490 19.44 -7.49 -3.66
N GLY A 491 19.94 -8.55 -3.02
CA GLY A 491 20.08 -8.62 -1.57
C GLY A 491 18.84 -9.14 -0.83
N ILE A 492 18.61 -8.69 0.40
CA ILE A 492 17.57 -9.23 1.28
C ILE A 492 16.19 -8.66 0.94
N ASN A 493 15.25 -9.55 0.67
CA ASN A 493 13.82 -9.25 0.50
C ASN A 493 13.03 -9.82 1.69
N ASN A 494 11.98 -9.10 2.10
CA ASN A 494 11.07 -9.49 3.15
C ASN A 494 9.71 -9.86 2.52
N LEU A 495 9.32 -11.12 2.65
CA LEU A 495 8.05 -11.68 2.19
C LEU A 495 7.11 -11.82 3.39
N GLU A 496 5.92 -11.21 3.32
CA GLU A 496 4.84 -11.33 4.29
C GLU A 496 3.67 -12.08 3.62
N ILE A 497 3.13 -13.09 4.31
CA ILE A 497 1.96 -13.85 3.86
C ILE A 497 0.94 -13.83 4.98
N LYS A 498 -0.21 -13.20 4.75
CA LYS A 498 -1.36 -13.21 5.65
C LYS A 498 -2.42 -14.17 5.11
N LEU A 499 -2.64 -15.27 5.84
CA LEU A 499 -3.75 -16.18 5.62
C LEU A 499 -4.94 -15.71 6.46
N THR A 500 -6.14 -15.67 5.88
CA THR A 500 -7.40 -15.27 6.54
C THR A 500 -8.48 -16.31 6.25
N ASP A 501 -9.19 -16.78 7.26
CA ASP A 501 -10.28 -17.74 7.10
C ASP A 501 -11.66 -17.08 6.88
N ASN A 502 -12.68 -17.91 6.66
CA ASN A 502 -14.07 -17.45 6.43
C ASN A 502 -14.71 -16.75 7.64
N GLN A 503 -14.17 -16.92 8.85
CA GLN A 503 -14.61 -16.22 10.06
C GLN A 503 -13.82 -14.91 10.27
N GLY A 504 -12.84 -14.63 9.42
CA GLY A 504 -11.97 -13.45 9.45
C GLY A 504 -10.74 -13.58 10.35
N ARG A 505 -10.54 -14.72 11.04
CA ARG A 505 -9.30 -14.96 11.80
C ARG A 505 -8.15 -14.98 10.81
N TYR A 506 -7.00 -14.47 11.22
CA TYR A 506 -5.84 -14.44 10.37
C TYR A 506 -4.57 -14.85 11.09
N LYS A 507 -3.60 -15.34 10.31
CA LYS A 507 -2.22 -15.57 10.75
C LYS A 507 -1.27 -14.95 9.73
N VAL A 508 -0.19 -14.33 10.21
CA VAL A 508 0.87 -13.76 9.37
C VAL A 508 2.11 -14.63 9.49
N PHE A 509 2.69 -14.95 8.34
CA PHE A 509 3.96 -15.64 8.18
C PHE A 509 4.94 -14.67 7.51
N THR A 510 6.19 -14.69 7.93
CA THR A 510 7.23 -13.79 7.41
C THR A 510 8.48 -14.58 7.06
N TYR A 511 9.06 -14.30 5.89
CA TYR A 511 10.27 -14.93 5.38
C TYR A 511 11.23 -13.87 4.87
N LYS A 512 12.53 -14.08 5.07
CA LYS A 512 13.61 -13.34 4.41
C LYS A 512 14.22 -14.22 3.33
N VAL A 513 14.39 -13.67 2.13
CA VAL A 513 15.10 -14.36 1.05
C VAL A 513 16.18 -13.45 0.48
N LYS A 514 17.32 -14.03 0.12
CA LYS A 514 18.47 -13.33 -0.42
C LYS A 514 18.52 -13.54 -1.92
N CYS A 515 18.16 -12.50 -2.67
CA CYS A 515 18.32 -12.46 -4.11
C CYS A 515 19.77 -12.13 -4.46
N THR A 516 20.32 -12.82 -5.45
CA THR A 516 21.55 -12.41 -6.15
C THR A 516 21.18 -12.21 -7.61
N TYR A 517 21.36 -11.01 -8.14
CA TYR A 517 21.19 -10.76 -9.57
C TYR A 517 22.22 -11.57 -10.38
N ILE A 518 21.77 -12.05 -11.54
CA ILE A 518 22.56 -12.80 -12.50
C ILE A 518 22.23 -12.27 -13.90
N ASP A 519 23.22 -12.26 -14.78
CA ASP A 519 23.08 -11.65 -16.09
C ASP A 519 22.14 -12.47 -16.99
N GLN A 520 21.33 -11.80 -17.81
CA GLN A 520 20.50 -12.44 -18.83
C GLN A 520 21.36 -13.31 -19.75
N GLY A 521 20.93 -14.53 -20.04
CA GLY A 521 21.75 -15.49 -20.79
C GLY A 521 22.83 -16.22 -19.98
N THR A 522 22.88 -16.08 -18.65
CA THR A 522 23.71 -16.95 -17.79
C THR A 522 23.12 -18.35 -17.73
N VAL A 523 23.89 -19.42 -17.95
CA VAL A 523 23.40 -20.81 -17.72
C VAL A 523 23.16 -21.03 -16.22
N ILE A 524 21.92 -21.33 -15.84
CA ILE A 524 21.48 -21.55 -14.45
C ILE A 524 21.18 -23.01 -14.11
N GLY A 525 21.19 -23.89 -15.11
CA GLY A 525 20.86 -25.30 -14.93
C GLY A 525 20.66 -26.02 -16.25
N THR A 526 20.08 -27.21 -16.17
CA THR A 526 19.74 -28.04 -17.33
C THR A 526 18.41 -28.77 -17.12
N ALA A 527 17.56 -28.79 -18.14
CA ALA A 527 16.31 -29.53 -18.17
C ALA A 527 16.45 -30.80 -19.03
N ARG A 528 15.49 -31.72 -18.91
CA ARG A 528 15.24 -32.78 -19.90
C ARG A 528 13.90 -32.54 -20.56
N VAL A 529 13.89 -32.43 -21.89
CA VAL A 529 12.67 -32.28 -22.68
C VAL A 529 12.38 -33.58 -23.41
N SER A 530 11.12 -34.02 -23.40
CA SER A 530 10.65 -35.20 -24.14
C SER A 530 9.25 -34.98 -24.68
N ILE A 531 8.90 -35.70 -25.74
CA ILE A 531 7.62 -35.58 -26.44
C ILE A 531 7.05 -36.98 -26.65
N ASP A 532 5.81 -37.23 -26.22
CA ASP A 532 5.11 -38.50 -26.43
C ASP A 532 3.70 -38.34 -27.01
N ALA A 533 3.32 -39.29 -27.86
CA ALA A 533 1.99 -39.43 -28.45
C ALA A 533 1.49 -40.86 -28.22
N LYS A 534 1.70 -41.37 -26.99
CA LYS A 534 1.35 -42.76 -26.61
C LYS A 534 -0.14 -43.05 -26.74
N VAL A 535 -1.00 -42.04 -26.54
CA VAL A 535 -2.45 -42.16 -26.67
C VAL A 535 -2.91 -42.63 -28.05
N ILE A 536 -2.13 -42.32 -29.10
CA ILE A 536 -2.38 -42.78 -30.47
C ILE A 536 -1.37 -43.86 -30.93
N HIS A 537 -0.78 -44.60 -29.99
CA HIS A 537 0.18 -45.69 -30.20
C HIS A 537 1.51 -45.32 -30.90
N LEU A 538 1.80 -44.04 -31.11
CA LEU A 538 3.07 -43.57 -31.70
C LEU A 538 4.25 -43.53 -30.71
N GLY A 539 3.99 -43.78 -29.43
CA GLY A 539 5.04 -43.91 -28.41
C GLY A 539 5.74 -42.59 -28.06
N VAL A 540 7.05 -42.66 -27.85
CA VAL A 540 7.90 -41.49 -27.53
C VAL A 540 8.54 -40.96 -28.81
N LEU A 541 8.10 -39.79 -29.26
CA LEU A 541 8.55 -39.13 -30.49
C LEU A 541 9.94 -38.51 -30.29
N LEU A 542 10.13 -37.74 -29.21
CA LEU A 542 11.41 -37.20 -28.78
C LEU A 542 11.81 -37.83 -27.45
N LYS A 543 12.85 -38.67 -27.47
CA LYS A 543 13.48 -39.21 -26.25
C LYS A 543 14.06 -38.07 -25.41
N PRO A 544 14.14 -38.19 -24.07
CA PRO A 544 14.63 -37.15 -23.17
C PRO A 544 15.96 -36.51 -23.63
N LYS A 545 15.88 -35.32 -24.23
CA LYS A 545 17.02 -34.51 -24.67
C LYS A 545 17.39 -33.57 -23.53
N LYS A 546 18.67 -33.58 -23.14
CA LYS A 546 19.19 -32.62 -22.16
C LYS A 546 19.40 -31.27 -22.85
N VAL A 547 18.91 -30.20 -22.24
CA VAL A 547 18.97 -28.83 -22.76
C VAL A 547 19.40 -27.91 -21.63
N ASP A 548 20.31 -26.97 -21.90
CA ASP A 548 20.70 -25.96 -20.91
C ASP A 548 19.54 -24.99 -20.64
N ILE A 549 19.47 -24.46 -19.42
CA ILE A 549 18.53 -23.43 -19.00
C ILE A 549 19.34 -22.15 -18.80
N TYR A 550 19.01 -21.10 -19.55
CA TYR A 550 19.56 -19.76 -19.36
C TYR A 550 18.66 -18.94 -18.44
N TYR A 551 19.25 -18.01 -17.70
CA TYR A 551 18.49 -17.06 -16.91
C TYR A 551 17.64 -16.18 -17.82
N GLY A 552 16.34 -16.11 -17.50
CA GLY A 552 15.29 -15.51 -18.32
C GLY A 552 14.35 -16.53 -18.96
N ASP A 553 14.82 -17.76 -19.21
CA ASP A 553 14.11 -18.81 -19.96
C ASP A 553 12.69 -19.07 -19.48
N SER A 554 11.77 -19.21 -20.42
CA SER A 554 10.52 -19.94 -20.24
C SER A 554 10.68 -21.44 -20.53
N ALA A 555 9.66 -22.25 -20.23
CA ALA A 555 9.61 -23.63 -20.74
C ALA A 555 9.52 -23.69 -22.28
N ALA A 556 9.00 -22.64 -22.92
CA ALA A 556 8.97 -22.54 -24.37
C ALA A 556 10.38 -22.34 -24.95
N ASP A 557 11.22 -21.45 -24.39
CA ASP A 557 12.60 -21.27 -24.86
C ASP A 557 13.44 -22.56 -24.75
N VAL A 558 13.19 -23.34 -23.69
CA VAL A 558 13.82 -24.66 -23.47
C VAL A 558 13.24 -25.73 -24.40
N PHE A 559 11.95 -25.64 -24.76
CA PHE A 559 11.33 -26.50 -25.77
C PHE A 559 11.87 -26.23 -27.18
N GLU A 560 12.02 -24.98 -27.61
CA GLU A 560 12.56 -24.66 -28.94
C GLU A 560 13.98 -25.23 -29.12
N ARG A 561 14.86 -25.02 -28.13
CA ARG A 561 16.19 -25.68 -28.10
C ARG A 561 16.14 -27.20 -28.04
N ALA A 562 15.06 -27.81 -27.55
CA ALA A 562 14.87 -29.24 -27.64
C ALA A 562 14.52 -29.69 -29.07
N MET A 563 13.75 -28.89 -29.79
CA MET A 563 13.39 -29.11 -31.19
C MET A 563 14.58 -28.88 -32.14
N ASP A 564 15.50 -27.97 -31.84
CA ASP A 564 16.70 -27.71 -32.63
C ASP A 564 17.50 -28.98 -32.94
N GLY A 565 17.69 -29.28 -34.22
CA GLY A 565 18.41 -30.48 -34.69
C GLY A 565 17.74 -31.82 -34.36
N SER A 566 16.49 -31.84 -33.87
CA SER A 566 15.74 -33.07 -33.55
C SER A 566 15.22 -33.82 -34.77
N GLY A 567 15.09 -33.14 -35.91
CA GLY A 567 14.42 -33.65 -37.12
C GLY A 567 12.88 -33.53 -37.08
N PHE A 568 12.33 -32.82 -36.10
CA PHE A 568 10.92 -32.40 -36.05
C PHE A 568 10.81 -30.88 -36.26
N THR A 569 9.70 -30.45 -36.84
CA THR A 569 9.23 -29.06 -36.88
C THR A 569 8.08 -28.86 -35.90
N PHE A 570 7.65 -27.62 -35.67
CA PHE A 570 6.43 -27.29 -34.93
C PHE A 570 5.82 -25.98 -35.45
N THR A 571 4.54 -25.74 -35.14
CA THR A 571 3.90 -24.42 -35.25
C THR A 571 3.31 -24.01 -33.92
N ASN A 572 3.26 -22.71 -33.67
CA ASN A 572 2.73 -22.13 -32.44
C ASN A 572 2.14 -20.74 -32.69
N THR A 573 1.23 -20.33 -31.81
CA THR A 573 0.92 -18.90 -31.63
C THR A 573 1.74 -18.30 -30.48
N GLY A 574 1.80 -16.97 -30.42
CA GLY A 574 2.57 -16.22 -29.42
C GLY A 574 4.08 -16.27 -29.63
N THR A 575 4.83 -15.98 -28.57
CA THR A 575 6.29 -16.07 -28.51
C THR A 575 6.71 -16.81 -27.25
N THR A 576 7.97 -17.27 -27.17
CA THR A 576 8.49 -17.94 -25.98
C THR A 576 8.33 -17.09 -24.70
N GLY A 577 8.41 -15.76 -24.81
CA GLY A 577 8.16 -14.86 -23.68
C GLY A 577 6.68 -14.57 -23.37
N THR A 578 5.77 -14.75 -24.33
CA THR A 578 4.36 -14.31 -24.20
C THR A 578 3.39 -15.20 -25.00
N GLY A 579 2.50 -15.91 -24.29
CA GLY A 579 1.34 -16.57 -24.89
C GLY A 579 1.69 -17.76 -25.81
N PHE A 580 2.80 -18.45 -25.56
CA PHE A 580 3.21 -19.60 -26.37
C PHE A 580 2.18 -20.74 -26.29
N TYR A 581 1.55 -21.05 -27.42
CA TYR A 581 0.60 -22.14 -27.57
C TYR A 581 1.02 -23.04 -28.74
N LEU A 582 1.33 -24.31 -28.45
CA LEU A 582 1.84 -25.28 -29.42
C LEU A 582 0.69 -25.91 -30.21
N GLU A 583 0.57 -25.55 -31.49
CA GLU A 583 -0.49 -26.01 -32.37
C GLU A 583 -0.16 -27.38 -32.98
N SER A 584 1.07 -27.56 -33.49
CA SER A 584 1.46 -28.78 -34.23
C SER A 584 2.91 -29.19 -34.02
N ILE A 585 3.20 -30.48 -34.24
CA ILE A 585 4.56 -31.03 -34.39
C ILE A 585 4.61 -31.83 -35.69
N GLY A 586 5.52 -31.45 -36.59
CA GLY A 586 5.66 -32.02 -37.93
C GLY A 586 6.90 -32.86 -38.12
N ARG A 587 6.79 -33.88 -38.98
CA ARG A 587 7.88 -34.67 -39.58
C ARG A 587 7.30 -35.58 -40.66
N PRO A 588 7.97 -35.79 -41.82
CA PRO A 588 7.48 -36.71 -42.84
C PRO A 588 7.17 -38.12 -42.29
N GLY A 589 5.91 -38.53 -42.46
CA GLY A 589 5.35 -39.79 -41.98
C GLY A 589 5.20 -39.91 -40.46
N ILE A 590 5.12 -38.80 -39.70
CA ILE A 590 5.02 -38.82 -38.23
C ILE A 590 3.84 -39.66 -37.72
N LEU A 591 2.73 -39.69 -38.46
CA LEU A 591 1.54 -40.47 -38.10
C LEU A 591 1.55 -41.92 -38.61
N LYS A 592 2.63 -42.38 -39.25
CA LYS A 592 2.66 -43.73 -39.83
C LYS A 592 2.48 -44.82 -38.75
N GLY A 593 1.30 -45.45 -38.75
CA GLY A 593 0.94 -46.50 -37.80
C GLY A 593 0.17 -46.01 -36.56
N TRP A 594 -0.35 -44.78 -36.57
CA TRP A 594 -1.24 -44.28 -35.53
C TRP A 594 -2.44 -45.22 -35.31
N LYS A 595 -2.91 -45.33 -34.06
CA LYS A 595 -4.11 -46.09 -33.68
C LYS A 595 -4.78 -45.49 -32.46
N ILE A 596 -6.11 -45.39 -32.48
CA ILE A 596 -6.92 -45.07 -31.29
C ILE A 596 -7.57 -46.37 -30.80
N ASP A 597 -7.51 -46.67 -29.50
CA ASP A 597 -8.15 -47.86 -28.94
C ASP A 597 -9.67 -47.71 -28.84
N ASP A 598 -10.41 -48.76 -29.21
CA ASP A 598 -11.89 -48.74 -29.22
C ASP A 598 -12.51 -48.43 -27.85
N LYS A 599 -11.86 -48.87 -26.76
CA LYS A 599 -12.27 -48.54 -25.38
C LYS A 599 -12.18 -47.03 -25.14
N LEU A 600 -11.03 -46.42 -25.46
CA LEU A 600 -10.83 -44.98 -25.30
C LEU A 600 -11.76 -44.18 -26.24
N LYS A 601 -11.92 -44.62 -27.49
CA LYS A 601 -12.86 -44.04 -28.45
C LYS A 601 -14.29 -44.00 -27.90
N LYS A 602 -14.76 -45.12 -27.34
CA LYS A 602 -16.07 -45.20 -26.70
C LYS A 602 -16.16 -44.30 -25.47
N GLU A 603 -15.14 -44.28 -24.61
CA GLU A 603 -15.14 -43.44 -23.40
C GLU A 603 -15.16 -41.94 -23.72
N ILE A 604 -14.46 -41.49 -24.76
CA ILE A 604 -14.46 -40.12 -25.28
C ILE A 604 -15.84 -39.74 -25.86
N GLN A 605 -16.50 -40.65 -26.58
CA GLN A 605 -17.87 -40.43 -27.09
C GLN A 605 -18.91 -40.36 -25.97
N GLU A 606 -18.79 -41.22 -24.95
CA GLU A 606 -19.63 -41.16 -23.74
C GLU A 606 -19.41 -39.88 -22.93
N ASP A 607 -18.21 -39.28 -23.03
CA ASP A 607 -17.88 -37.97 -22.47
C ASP A 607 -18.37 -36.80 -23.37
N GLY A 608 -19.13 -37.08 -24.42
CA GLY A 608 -19.73 -36.08 -25.31
C GLY A 608 -18.77 -35.45 -26.33
N LEU A 609 -17.50 -35.87 -26.36
CA LEU A 609 -16.52 -35.33 -27.29
C LEU A 609 -16.68 -35.96 -28.69
N GLN A 610 -16.60 -35.12 -29.73
CA GLN A 610 -16.74 -35.53 -31.11
C GLN A 610 -15.40 -35.87 -31.75
N PHE A 611 -15.36 -36.98 -32.50
CA PHE A 611 -14.23 -37.30 -33.36
C PHE A 611 -14.36 -36.54 -34.68
N ASN A 612 -13.27 -35.94 -35.13
CA ASN A 612 -13.18 -35.14 -36.34
C ASN A 612 -13.01 -36.10 -37.53
N ILE A 613 -14.15 -36.42 -38.14
CA ILE A 613 -14.30 -37.36 -39.24
C ILE A 613 -14.83 -36.59 -40.44
N ASP A 614 -14.21 -36.75 -41.60
CA ASP A 614 -14.72 -36.22 -42.86
C ASP A 614 -16.00 -36.97 -43.25
N PRO A 615 -17.15 -36.29 -43.37
CA PRO A 615 -18.43 -36.93 -43.70
C PRO A 615 -18.47 -37.52 -45.11
N ALA A 616 -17.57 -37.11 -46.02
CA ALA A 616 -17.53 -37.64 -47.38
C ALA A 616 -16.79 -38.99 -47.47
N THR A 617 -15.72 -39.18 -46.69
CA THR A 617 -14.90 -40.40 -46.72
C THR A 617 -15.09 -41.33 -45.52
N GLY A 618 -15.66 -40.84 -44.41
CA GLY A 618 -15.77 -41.58 -43.14
C GLY A 618 -14.44 -41.78 -42.41
N ASN A 619 -13.36 -41.15 -42.88
CA ASN A 619 -12.03 -41.21 -42.29
C ASN A 619 -11.80 -40.03 -41.33
N TYR A 620 -10.85 -40.21 -40.40
CA TYR A 620 -10.39 -39.13 -39.55
C TYR A 620 -9.70 -38.03 -40.35
N VAL A 621 -9.88 -36.78 -39.93
CA VAL A 621 -9.15 -35.62 -40.44
C VAL A 621 -7.81 -35.51 -39.70
N TYR A 622 -6.71 -35.53 -40.47
CA TYR A 622 -5.33 -35.34 -40.04
C TYR A 622 -4.40 -35.12 -41.24
N ASP A 623 -3.17 -34.64 -41.02
CA ASP A 623 -2.09 -34.61 -42.01
C ASP A 623 -1.05 -35.72 -41.69
N MET A 624 -0.67 -36.54 -42.68
CA MET A 624 0.30 -37.64 -42.48
C MET A 624 1.66 -37.15 -41.94
N ASP A 625 2.03 -35.91 -42.26
CA ASP A 625 3.33 -35.31 -41.96
C ASP A 625 3.28 -34.30 -40.79
N SER A 626 2.10 -34.05 -40.20
CA SER A 626 1.91 -33.13 -39.07
C SER A 626 0.89 -33.64 -38.05
N LEU A 627 1.26 -33.64 -36.76
CA LEU A 627 0.36 -33.94 -35.65
C LEU A 627 -0.04 -32.66 -34.92
N SER A 628 -1.30 -32.29 -35.08
CA SER A 628 -1.84 -30.96 -34.76
C SER A 628 -2.93 -31.03 -33.68
N GLU A 629 -3.24 -29.88 -33.09
CA GLU A 629 -4.51 -29.68 -32.40
C GLU A 629 -5.70 -29.97 -33.32
N PHE A 630 -6.78 -30.47 -32.73
CA PHE A 630 -7.99 -30.92 -33.42
C PHE A 630 -7.83 -32.07 -34.43
N ASP A 631 -6.62 -32.62 -34.67
CA ASP A 631 -6.48 -33.86 -35.43
C ASP A 631 -7.18 -35.01 -34.69
N PHE A 632 -7.88 -35.87 -35.43
CA PHE A 632 -8.72 -36.96 -34.92
C PHE A 632 -9.94 -36.57 -34.06
N CYS A 633 -9.86 -35.60 -33.13
CA CYS A 633 -10.92 -35.28 -32.16
C CYS A 633 -10.94 -33.80 -31.78
N GLN A 634 -12.13 -33.22 -31.55
CA GLN A 634 -12.26 -31.82 -31.11
C GLN A 634 -11.55 -31.49 -29.78
N GLY A 635 -11.20 -32.51 -28.99
CA GLY A 635 -10.48 -32.38 -27.73
C GLY A 635 -8.97 -32.57 -27.85
N SER A 636 -8.43 -32.74 -29.06
CA SER A 636 -7.04 -33.11 -29.25
C SER A 636 -6.08 -31.92 -29.34
N GLY A 637 -4.82 -32.17 -29.00
CA GLY A 637 -3.76 -31.16 -29.06
C GLY A 637 -2.59 -31.48 -28.13
N TRP A 638 -1.76 -30.47 -27.86
CA TRP A 638 -0.53 -30.61 -27.09
C TRP A 638 -0.65 -30.04 -25.69
N THR A 639 -0.31 -30.86 -24.69
CA THR A 639 -0.22 -30.46 -23.28
C THR A 639 1.22 -30.59 -22.80
N TYR A 640 1.56 -29.99 -21.66
CA TYR A 640 2.86 -30.23 -21.01
C TYR A 640 2.73 -30.43 -19.49
N CYS A 641 3.62 -31.24 -18.96
CA CYS A 641 3.84 -31.38 -17.53
C CYS A 641 5.31 -31.17 -17.18
N VAL A 642 5.58 -30.71 -15.95
CA VAL A 642 6.94 -30.58 -15.42
C VAL A 642 7.03 -31.39 -14.13
N ASN A 643 7.98 -32.32 -14.12
CA ASN A 643 8.19 -33.32 -13.05
C ASN A 643 6.92 -34.13 -12.73
N GLY A 644 6.13 -34.46 -13.76
CA GLY A 644 4.88 -35.23 -13.66
C GLY A 644 3.63 -34.42 -13.35
N GLU A 645 3.75 -33.14 -12.99
CA GLU A 645 2.61 -32.25 -12.74
C GLU A 645 2.28 -31.41 -13.99
N PHE A 646 1.09 -31.61 -14.56
CA PHE A 646 0.53 -30.76 -15.61
C PHE A 646 0.41 -29.30 -15.13
N LYS A 647 0.61 -28.35 -16.04
CA LYS A 647 0.55 -26.90 -15.72
C LYS A 647 -0.71 -26.28 -16.31
N GLU A 648 -1.34 -25.39 -15.54
CA GLU A 648 -2.60 -24.69 -15.88
C GLU A 648 -2.38 -23.37 -16.65
N TYR A 649 -1.16 -23.12 -17.12
CA TYR A 649 -0.74 -21.89 -17.78
C TYR A 649 0.29 -22.20 -18.88
N GLY A 650 0.51 -21.27 -19.81
CA GLY A 650 1.30 -21.53 -21.02
C GLY A 650 2.79 -21.78 -20.76
N MET A 651 3.47 -22.46 -21.70
CA MET A 651 4.91 -22.73 -21.59
C MET A 651 5.75 -21.45 -21.49
N SER A 652 5.25 -20.32 -21.99
CA SER A 652 5.90 -19.01 -21.85
C SER A 652 5.97 -18.48 -20.41
N GLU A 653 5.06 -18.92 -19.53
CA GLU A 653 4.97 -18.43 -18.14
C GLU A 653 5.75 -19.28 -17.14
N TYR A 654 5.97 -20.58 -17.43
CA TYR A 654 6.79 -21.43 -16.57
C TYR A 654 8.27 -21.03 -16.67
N LYS A 655 8.94 -20.86 -15.54
CA LYS A 655 10.39 -20.61 -15.45
C LYS A 655 11.11 -21.90 -14.97
N PRO A 656 11.81 -22.62 -15.87
CA PRO A 656 12.45 -23.89 -15.55
C PRO A 656 13.56 -23.77 -14.50
N LYS A 657 13.81 -24.88 -13.81
CA LYS A 657 14.84 -25.05 -12.78
C LYS A 657 15.79 -26.18 -13.14
N ASP A 658 17.01 -26.14 -12.60
CA ASP A 658 17.97 -27.23 -12.82
C ASP A 658 17.38 -28.59 -12.40
N GLY A 659 17.52 -29.58 -13.28
CA GLY A 659 17.01 -30.92 -13.10
C GLY A 659 15.56 -31.15 -13.55
N ASP A 660 14.81 -30.11 -13.95
CA ASP A 660 13.42 -30.24 -14.38
C ASP A 660 13.26 -31.20 -15.58
N ASN A 661 12.24 -32.05 -15.51
CA ASN A 661 11.83 -32.93 -16.60
C ASN A 661 10.53 -32.38 -17.20
N ILE A 662 10.64 -31.78 -18.38
CA ILE A 662 9.53 -31.22 -19.16
C ILE A 662 9.09 -32.28 -20.16
N LEU A 663 7.82 -32.67 -20.11
CA LEU A 663 7.23 -33.69 -20.97
C LEU A 663 6.01 -33.11 -21.68
N ILE A 664 6.11 -32.98 -23.00
CA ILE A 664 5.04 -32.56 -23.91
C ILE A 664 4.30 -33.82 -24.36
N ARG A 665 2.97 -33.79 -24.31
CA ARG A 665 2.13 -34.98 -24.52
C ARG A 665 0.93 -34.66 -25.39
N TYR A 666 0.73 -35.48 -26.42
CA TYR A 666 -0.47 -35.42 -27.21
C TYR A 666 -1.67 -35.96 -26.42
N THR A 667 -2.82 -35.31 -26.56
CA THR A 667 -4.11 -35.72 -26.02
C THR A 667 -5.14 -35.77 -27.15
N LEU A 668 -6.20 -36.55 -26.98
CA LEU A 668 -7.45 -36.55 -27.74
C LEU A 668 -8.60 -35.87 -26.97
N ALA A 669 -8.41 -35.56 -25.69
CA ALA A 669 -9.49 -35.19 -24.76
C ALA A 669 -9.03 -34.23 -23.64
N TYR A 670 -8.42 -33.09 -24.02
CA TYR A 670 -8.02 -32.00 -23.12
C TYR A 670 -7.12 -32.42 -21.92
N GLY A 671 -6.40 -33.55 -22.05
CA GLY A 671 -5.54 -34.13 -21.02
C GLY A 671 -6.13 -35.30 -20.22
N LYS A 672 -7.45 -35.51 -20.25
CA LYS A 672 -8.15 -36.54 -19.43
C LYS A 672 -7.68 -37.98 -19.70
N ASP A 673 -7.23 -38.22 -20.92
CA ASP A 673 -6.72 -39.47 -21.50
C ASP A 673 -5.23 -39.73 -21.26
N ILE A 674 -4.50 -38.76 -20.69
CA ILE A 674 -3.07 -38.86 -20.39
C ILE A 674 -2.75 -38.58 -18.93
N GLY A 675 -3.77 -38.47 -18.07
CA GLY A 675 -3.64 -38.22 -16.63
C GLY A 675 -3.56 -36.74 -16.24
N GLY A 676 -3.86 -35.83 -17.17
CA GLY A 676 -3.92 -34.39 -16.93
C GLY A 676 -5.35 -33.90 -16.78
N TYR A 677 -5.84 -33.84 -15.55
CA TYR A 677 -7.05 -33.07 -15.23
C TYR A 677 -6.70 -32.06 -14.13
N ASN A 678 -7.05 -30.79 -14.35
CA ASN A 678 -7.18 -29.79 -13.29
C ASN A 678 -8.44 -28.95 -13.52
N GLN A 679 -9.08 -28.61 -12.40
CA GLN A 679 -10.49 -28.26 -12.30
C GLN A 679 -10.75 -26.75 -12.50
N SER A 680 -10.25 -26.18 -13.61
CA SER A 680 -10.05 -24.72 -13.75
C SER A 680 -10.58 -24.09 -15.05
N GLY A 681 -11.70 -24.56 -15.62
CA GLY A 681 -12.41 -23.84 -16.69
C GLY A 681 -13.11 -24.74 -17.72
N THR A 682 -14.40 -24.46 -17.97
CA THR A 682 -15.30 -25.13 -18.93
C THR A 682 -15.44 -26.66 -18.81
N SER A 683 -16.55 -27.10 -18.20
CA SER A 683 -16.96 -28.50 -18.18
C SER A 683 -17.47 -28.96 -19.55
N TYR A 684 -16.61 -29.56 -20.35
CA TYR A 684 -17.02 -30.46 -21.44
C TYR A 684 -16.78 -31.91 -21.00
N GLY A 685 -17.86 -32.68 -20.99
CA GLY A 685 -17.91 -34.06 -20.50
C GLY A 685 -18.29 -34.24 -19.03
N ILE A 686 -18.57 -35.49 -18.67
CA ILE A 686 -19.09 -35.95 -17.36
C ILE A 686 -18.01 -36.74 -16.59
N LYS A 687 -16.96 -37.25 -17.26
CA LYS A 687 -15.89 -38.05 -16.66
C LYS A 687 -14.68 -37.19 -16.27
N ASP A 688 -14.15 -37.45 -15.08
CA ASP A 688 -12.94 -36.80 -14.53
C ASP A 688 -11.64 -37.40 -15.09
N LYS A 689 -11.68 -38.68 -15.48
CA LYS A 689 -10.55 -39.44 -16.06
C LYS A 689 -11.06 -40.65 -16.85
N TYR A 690 -10.24 -41.17 -17.75
CA TYR A 690 -10.47 -42.45 -18.42
C TYR A 690 -9.70 -43.60 -17.75
N ASP A 691 -10.19 -44.83 -17.91
CA ASP A 691 -9.51 -46.03 -17.37
C ASP A 691 -8.42 -46.48 -18.36
N ILE A 692 -7.29 -45.79 -18.26
CA ILE A 692 -6.16 -45.85 -19.20
C ILE A 692 -5.16 -46.94 -18.80
N THR A 693 -4.79 -47.78 -19.77
CA THR A 693 -3.57 -48.60 -19.76
C THR A 693 -2.86 -48.42 -21.10
N TYR A 694 -1.63 -47.89 -21.08
CA TYR A 694 -0.72 -47.78 -22.24
C TYR A 694 0.50 -48.68 -22.00
#